data_AF-A0A6G8CIQ7-F1
#
_entry.id   AF-A0A6G8CIQ7-F1
#
_cell.length_a   1.000
_cell.length_b   1.000
_cell.length_c   1.000
_cell.angle_alpha   90.00
_cell.angle_beta   90.00
_cell.angle_gamma   90.00
#
_symmetry.space_group_name_H-M   'P 1'
#
loop_
_entity.id
_entity.type
_entity.pdbx_description
1 polymer ?
#
loop_
_entity_poly.entity_id
_entity_poly.type
_entity_poly.pdbx_seq_one_letter_code
_entity_poly.pdbx_strand_id
1 'polypeptide(L)'
;MTWTEEQVRALVTDAGTLKRGQELATPTKWGNLGQTDTVAWGECAGSGAKPYLTGIDLTEPAFKCSCPSRVFPCKHGAGLLLLLARQPALFPQATPPAWLEEWLAKRQQTQGKKTDKVVLAVAKAAGAAIGTPTPVSLGEGLAESAAVTTAAGGPNSEVSAARLARMAQGVDELERWLLDLVRHGLATLDQQPSKLWESQAARLVDNQLPGLAGTVRELATLRHAHADWPARLLARLGELYWLVRAFQNREQLPLATRQEVWQQVGVSLKQEELPAYAAPVPDVWRVLGQFTWDEDRLRARRSWLRGEATGRYARVLEFAFGSQPFATPLVPQGRYQGALLFYPGPLPLRAAPVALTYAGSFPATDAPAAGPSRELLSDYSDALARQPWLREWPAAVTQVVPMLQPDGRWVLHHPTDGALPLRFATDDAPWQLLADTGGHPLTLFGEWDGRAFRPLSHWPGEEAAAAPALRNPEIAAVVPQGTAPAADPQEVPLPSPAQLLRIALLGTRQSGETVPAIPTGFTPADGPEQQLLLAAGTLALVQRAGFLAPTTPVAPPAPPPPEIGEPLGPRGTECFRALLASNRYVAFRTTYWEQMAQHQRLVPPALLVAALNSADLRRHLPGALSAILGERGRWLAQQNPEWHPVLAQVHPLQDRATWETGTLIDRRFFLHQLHQSDPEQARELLAATLPTERAATQAALLGELEHTVTAADEPLLETYLAAKSKEVRQTVVPLLVRLPHSVLVERLWQRAASLLTLKRPLIGRNKLEVTLPEGWDKTWLADGIEQRDDRFEGGERAGWLGQLLTLLPPSRWTAHLQVSAEELLTLAEATEWARLLLQAWSRAAYLHQDKAFAAPLLVRHVAQPTRWFHQLTTHLSWVLSEDEKLALLREMLPLKDKGSPFILPDFLNCIFLPWPADIVNAALECSAKVLAPLVTNSYGEPYQRLSTLLSRLASYVPLPLAPQCTAALRPVGERYPLVAPLLEQFLDSLQFRQQLTASLTEPSTASLA
;
A
#
# COMPACT_ATOMS: atom_id res chain seq x y z
N MET A 1 21.56 21.62 -5.35
CA MET A 1 21.34 20.15 -5.34
C MET A 1 19.86 19.88 -5.18
N THR A 2 19.30 18.88 -5.86
CA THR A 2 17.87 18.55 -5.76
C THR A 2 17.71 17.28 -4.93
N TRP A 3 16.99 17.36 -3.82
CA TRP A 3 16.66 16.22 -2.97
C TRP A 3 15.40 15.52 -3.48
N THR A 4 15.34 14.19 -3.36
CA THR A 4 14.13 13.42 -3.72
C THR A 4 13.39 12.95 -2.48
N GLU A 5 12.10 12.67 -2.60
CA GLU A 5 11.33 12.10 -1.48
C GLU A 5 11.86 10.73 -1.03
N GLU A 6 12.41 9.94 -1.95
CA GLU A 6 13.00 8.65 -1.64
C GLU A 6 14.19 8.82 -0.69
N GLN A 7 15.02 9.84 -0.93
CA GLN A 7 16.11 10.22 -0.03
C GLN A 7 15.59 10.69 1.32
N VAL A 8 14.47 11.42 1.36
CA VAL A 8 13.84 11.80 2.62
C VAL A 8 13.34 10.57 3.39
N ARG A 9 12.73 9.59 2.71
CA ARG A 9 12.29 8.33 3.31
C ARG A 9 13.46 7.50 3.86
N ALA A 10 14.60 7.51 3.17
CA ALA A 10 15.81 6.84 3.64
C ALA A 10 16.40 7.47 4.92
N LEU A 11 16.19 8.77 5.15
CA LEU A 11 16.65 9.50 6.34
C LEU A 11 15.61 9.51 7.47
N VAL A 12 14.32 9.66 7.14
CA VAL A 12 13.20 9.69 8.08
C VAL A 12 12.61 8.30 8.18
N THR A 13 13.31 7.44 8.92
CA THR A 13 12.98 6.02 8.98
C THR A 13 11.65 5.77 9.71
N ASP A 14 11.28 6.60 10.70
CA ASP A 14 10.05 6.43 11.49
C ASP A 14 8.81 6.82 10.67
N ALA A 15 8.00 5.83 10.29
CA ALA A 15 6.83 6.02 9.43
C ALA A 15 5.82 7.02 10.01
N GLY A 16 5.63 7.02 11.33
CA GLY A 16 4.76 7.98 12.02
C GLY A 16 5.29 9.42 11.91
N THR A 17 6.60 9.62 12.03
CA THR A 17 7.23 10.93 11.87
C THR A 17 7.24 11.38 10.43
N LEU A 18 7.48 10.48 9.47
CA LEU A 18 7.36 10.78 8.06
C LEU A 18 5.93 11.23 7.72
N LYS A 19 4.90 10.49 8.17
CA LYS A 19 3.50 10.85 7.95
C LYS A 19 3.16 12.23 8.52
N ARG A 20 3.52 12.51 9.77
CA ARG A 20 3.34 13.84 10.39
C ARG A 20 4.17 14.92 9.71
N GLY A 21 5.31 14.57 9.13
CA GLY A 21 6.15 15.47 8.34
C GLY A 21 5.51 15.81 7.00
N GLN A 22 4.88 14.85 6.33
CA GLN A 22 4.12 15.07 5.09
C GLN A 22 2.99 16.08 5.30
N GLU A 23 2.28 16.00 6.42
CA GLU A 23 1.25 17.00 6.82
C GLU A 23 1.84 18.41 6.97
N LEU A 24 3.09 18.51 7.43
CA LEU A 24 3.80 19.77 7.60
C LEU A 24 4.48 20.26 6.32
N ALA A 25 4.69 19.42 5.31
CA ALA A 25 5.37 19.76 4.05
C ALA A 25 4.46 20.59 3.11
N THR A 26 3.81 21.61 3.67
CA THR A 26 2.86 22.50 3.00
C THR A 26 3.34 23.95 3.16
N PRO A 27 3.47 24.74 2.09
CA PRO A 27 4.07 26.09 2.16
C PRO A 27 3.45 27.01 3.21
N THR A 28 2.13 26.93 3.43
CA THR A 28 1.41 27.80 4.38
C THR A 28 1.77 27.56 5.85
N LYS A 29 2.44 26.46 6.18
CA LYS A 29 2.91 26.17 7.54
C LYS A 29 4.31 26.73 7.80
N TRP A 30 4.99 27.27 6.79
CA TRP A 30 6.38 27.71 6.87
C TRP A 30 6.54 29.20 6.56
N GLY A 31 7.39 29.86 7.34
CA GLY A 31 7.92 31.21 7.07
C GLY A 31 9.44 31.20 7.02
N ASN A 32 10.02 32.31 6.55
CA ASN A 32 11.47 32.55 6.54
C ASN A 32 12.30 31.36 6.00
N LEU A 33 11.84 30.80 4.87
CA LEU A 33 12.54 29.72 4.18
C LEU A 33 13.81 30.27 3.51
N GLY A 34 14.88 29.49 3.52
CA GLY A 34 16.10 29.82 2.81
C GLY A 34 17.06 28.63 2.74
N GLN A 35 18.04 28.73 1.84
CA GLN A 35 19.07 27.72 1.66
C GLN A 35 20.41 28.34 1.25
N THR A 36 21.47 27.55 1.41
CA THR A 36 22.74 27.65 0.70
C THR A 36 22.97 26.35 -0.07
N ASP A 37 24.16 26.17 -0.67
CA ASP A 37 24.55 24.88 -1.25
C ASP A 37 24.69 23.75 -0.21
N THR A 38 24.83 24.09 1.07
CA THR A 38 25.18 23.15 2.15
C THR A 38 24.18 23.11 3.31
N VAL A 39 23.24 24.04 3.39
CA VAL A 39 22.25 24.08 4.49
C VAL A 39 20.89 24.59 4.00
N ALA A 40 19.79 24.10 4.57
CA ALA A 40 18.44 24.63 4.36
C ALA A 40 17.74 24.90 5.70
N TRP A 41 16.86 25.91 5.77
CA TRP A 41 16.13 26.27 7.00
C TRP A 41 14.72 26.81 6.75
N GLY A 42 13.94 26.88 7.83
CA GLY A 42 12.61 27.46 7.84
C GLY A 42 12.02 27.57 9.25
N GLU A 43 10.99 28.39 9.37
CA GLU A 43 10.22 28.62 10.60
C GLU A 43 8.84 27.98 10.48
N CYS A 44 8.59 26.89 11.21
CA CYS A 44 7.30 26.19 11.15
C CYS A 44 6.32 26.74 12.19
N ALA A 45 5.11 27.11 11.77
CA ALA A 45 4.02 27.45 12.67
C ALA A 45 3.66 26.24 13.55
N GLY A 46 3.55 26.45 14.87
CA GLY A 46 3.30 25.41 15.87
C GLY A 46 2.20 25.80 16.85
N SER A 47 1.93 24.94 17.84
CA SER A 47 0.89 25.14 18.87
C SER A 47 1.26 26.20 19.92
N GLY A 48 2.37 26.91 19.76
CA GLY A 48 2.85 27.96 20.68
C GLY A 48 2.97 29.31 19.98
N ALA A 49 3.20 30.37 20.77
CA ALA A 49 3.25 31.74 20.26
C ALA A 49 4.46 32.06 19.35
N LYS A 50 5.52 31.22 19.35
CA LYS A 50 6.70 31.37 18.50
C LYS A 50 6.84 30.18 17.55
N PRO A 51 7.21 30.39 16.28
CA PRO A 51 7.43 29.29 15.33
C PRO A 51 8.64 28.44 15.74
N TYR A 52 8.65 27.18 15.31
CA TYR A 52 9.77 26.28 15.50
C TYR A 52 10.85 26.53 14.44
N LEU A 53 12.05 26.92 14.90
CA LEU A 53 13.23 27.13 14.07
C LEU A 53 13.78 25.78 13.65
N THR A 54 13.79 25.49 12.35
CA THR A 54 14.18 24.20 11.79
C THR A 54 15.29 24.40 10.76
N GLY A 55 16.33 23.58 10.79
CA GLY A 55 17.46 23.65 9.88
C GLY A 55 18.04 22.27 9.58
N ILE A 56 18.66 22.13 8.41
CA ILE A 56 19.18 20.89 7.87
C ILE A 56 20.57 21.16 7.28
N ASP A 57 21.59 20.46 7.77
CA ASP A 57 22.88 20.35 7.11
C ASP A 57 22.76 19.35 5.95
N LEU A 58 23.03 19.77 4.72
CA LEU A 58 22.87 18.97 3.50
C LEU A 58 24.16 18.22 3.12
N THR A 59 25.30 18.53 3.76
CA THR A 59 26.59 17.86 3.52
C THR A 59 26.77 16.60 4.36
N GLU A 60 26.20 16.58 5.55
CA GLU A 60 25.99 15.36 6.32
C GLU A 60 24.57 15.45 6.87
N PRO A 61 23.57 14.87 6.19
CA PRO A 61 22.15 15.05 6.50
C PRO A 61 21.85 14.98 7.99
N ALA A 62 21.75 16.14 8.62
CA ALA A 62 21.58 16.28 10.05
C ALA A 62 20.58 17.40 10.33
N PHE A 63 19.77 17.20 11.37
CA PHE A 63 18.61 18.03 11.62
C PHE A 63 18.75 18.79 12.92
N LYS A 64 18.40 20.07 12.89
CA LYS A 64 18.23 20.92 14.07
C LYS A 64 16.80 21.45 14.09
N CYS A 65 16.15 21.34 15.22
CA CYS A 65 14.82 21.92 15.43
C CYS A 65 14.70 22.42 16.88
N SER A 66 14.00 23.55 17.10
CA SER A 66 13.73 24.10 18.43
C SER A 66 12.54 23.44 19.16
N CYS A 67 11.86 22.48 18.53
CA CYS A 67 10.72 21.78 19.13
C CYS A 67 11.13 20.83 20.27
N PRO A 68 10.24 20.53 21.24
CA PRO A 68 10.56 19.68 22.41
C PRO A 68 10.66 18.18 22.09
N SER A 69 10.50 17.77 20.83
CA SER A 69 10.60 16.35 20.41
C SER A 69 11.99 15.79 20.73
N ARG A 70 12.02 14.56 21.23
CA ARG A 70 13.25 13.76 21.41
C ARG A 70 13.55 12.84 20.22
N VAL A 71 12.67 12.82 19.21
CA VAL A 71 12.83 12.07 17.96
C VAL A 71 13.42 12.99 16.89
N PHE A 72 14.53 12.57 16.26
CA PHE A 72 15.28 13.33 15.25
C PHE A 72 15.61 12.45 14.03
N PRO A 73 15.32 12.89 12.78
CA PRO A 73 14.54 14.06 12.42
C PRO A 73 13.16 14.07 13.09
N CYS A 74 12.73 15.23 13.61
CA CYS A 74 11.37 15.39 14.13
C CYS A 74 10.40 15.63 12.96
N LYS A 75 9.09 15.68 13.23
CA LYS A 75 8.10 15.98 12.17
C LYS A 75 8.39 17.29 11.40
N HIS A 76 8.96 18.31 12.07
CA HIS A 76 9.33 19.57 11.41
C HIS A 76 10.56 19.40 10.52
N GLY A 77 11.60 18.68 10.98
CA GLY A 77 12.77 18.38 10.15
C GLY A 77 12.41 17.53 8.93
N ALA A 78 11.56 16.52 9.12
CA ALA A 78 11.01 15.72 8.02
C ALA A 78 10.17 16.60 7.06
N GLY A 79 9.30 17.46 7.60
CA GLY A 79 8.48 18.37 6.82
C GLY A 79 9.28 19.39 6.00
N LEU A 80 10.35 19.96 6.56
CA LEU A 80 11.22 20.90 5.86
C LEU A 80 11.97 20.22 4.70
N LEU A 81 12.52 19.03 4.94
CA LEU A 81 13.25 18.29 3.90
C LEU A 81 12.31 17.79 2.79
N LEU A 82 11.10 17.33 3.14
CA LEU A 82 10.06 17.01 2.16
C LEU A 82 9.66 18.26 1.36
N LEU A 83 9.51 19.42 2.01
CA LEU A 83 9.18 20.67 1.33
C LEU A 83 10.29 21.09 0.36
N LEU A 84 11.56 20.96 0.78
CA LEU A 84 12.72 21.21 -0.07
C LEU A 84 12.76 20.27 -1.28
N ALA A 85 12.49 18.98 -1.07
CA ALA A 85 12.46 17.99 -2.14
C ALA A 85 11.31 18.24 -3.15
N ARG A 86 10.14 18.65 -2.66
CA ARG A 86 8.94 18.87 -3.49
C ARG A 86 8.95 20.22 -4.21
N GLN A 87 9.40 21.27 -3.53
CA GLN A 87 9.27 22.66 -3.96
C GLN A 87 10.57 23.44 -3.67
N PRO A 88 11.70 23.07 -4.28
CA PRO A 88 12.99 23.72 -4.02
C PRO A 88 12.99 25.23 -4.36
N ALA A 89 12.12 25.66 -5.28
CA ALA A 89 11.95 27.08 -5.64
C ALA A 89 11.47 27.97 -4.49
N LEU A 90 10.89 27.40 -3.42
CA LEU A 90 10.49 28.15 -2.23
C LEU A 90 11.66 28.55 -1.32
N PHE A 91 12.86 28.03 -1.59
CA PHE A 91 14.06 28.26 -0.78
C PHE A 91 15.01 29.20 -1.51
N PRO A 92 14.94 30.52 -1.27
CA PRO A 92 15.89 31.47 -1.85
C PRO A 92 17.31 31.22 -1.31
N GLN A 93 18.31 31.50 -2.14
CA GLN A 93 19.70 31.57 -1.71
C GLN A 93 19.87 32.75 -0.76
N ALA A 94 20.30 32.49 0.48
CA ALA A 94 20.40 33.50 1.52
C ALA A 94 21.51 33.17 2.53
N THR A 95 21.86 34.14 3.39
CA THR A 95 22.80 33.91 4.49
C THR A 95 22.08 33.13 5.62
N PRO A 96 22.69 32.06 6.16
CA PRO A 96 22.10 31.31 7.27
C PRO A 96 21.84 32.20 8.50
N PRO A 97 20.73 32.00 9.24
CA PRO A 97 20.51 32.70 10.50
C PRO A 97 21.59 32.37 11.55
N ALA A 98 21.92 33.33 12.41
CA ALA A 98 22.99 33.17 13.42
C ALA A 98 22.88 31.92 14.29
N TRP A 99 21.66 31.50 14.68
CA TRP A 99 21.45 30.28 15.48
C TRP A 99 21.86 29.00 14.73
N LEU A 100 21.76 29.03 13.40
CA LEU A 100 22.09 27.91 12.53
C LEU A 100 23.60 27.89 12.26
N GLU A 101 24.22 29.05 12.06
CA GLU A 101 25.68 29.19 11.94
C GLU A 101 26.39 28.68 13.20
N GLU A 102 25.92 29.07 14.39
CA GLU A 102 26.48 28.59 15.66
C GLU A 102 26.39 27.06 15.77
N TRP A 103 25.26 26.48 15.34
CA TRP A 103 25.07 25.03 15.33
C TRP A 103 26.00 24.32 14.33
N LEU A 104 26.16 24.86 13.12
CA LEU A 104 27.06 24.33 12.09
C LEU A 104 28.53 24.39 12.53
N ALA A 105 28.98 25.52 13.09
CA ALA A 105 30.34 25.68 13.59
C ALA A 105 30.67 24.66 14.69
N LYS A 106 29.73 24.42 15.62
CA LYS A 106 29.88 23.42 16.68
C LYS A 106 29.93 21.98 16.12
N ARG A 107 29.18 21.70 15.06
CA ARG A 107 29.22 20.40 14.37
C ARG A 107 30.55 20.17 13.68
N GLN A 108 31.03 21.13 12.90
CA GLN A 108 32.31 21.03 12.20
C GLN A 108 33.47 20.77 13.17
N GLN A 109 33.49 21.44 14.33
CA GLN A 109 34.49 21.17 15.38
C GLN A 109 34.40 19.74 15.96
N THR A 110 33.19 19.20 16.09
CA THR A 110 32.96 17.84 16.62
C THR A 110 33.35 16.77 15.59
N GLN A 111 33.05 17.01 14.31
CA GLN A 111 33.38 16.14 13.18
C GLN A 111 34.89 16.14 12.90
N GLY A 112 35.55 17.31 12.93
CA GLY A 112 37.01 17.42 12.80
C GLY A 112 37.74 16.54 13.82
N LYS A 113 37.37 16.64 15.11
CA LYS A 113 37.93 15.80 16.18
C LYS A 113 37.69 14.30 16.01
N LYS A 114 36.57 13.91 15.40
CA LYS A 114 36.22 12.50 15.15
C LYS A 114 37.00 11.94 13.95
N THR A 115 37.13 12.75 12.90
CA THR A 115 37.92 12.46 11.69
C THR A 115 39.40 12.39 12.04
N ASP A 116 39.94 13.35 12.81
CA ASP A 116 41.33 13.35 13.26
C ASP A 116 41.66 12.10 14.08
N LYS A 117 40.79 11.67 15.00
CA LYS A 117 40.99 10.42 15.76
C LYS A 117 41.06 9.18 14.86
N VAL A 118 40.23 9.13 13.83
CA VAL A 118 40.17 8.01 12.88
C VAL A 118 41.37 8.04 11.93
N VAL A 119 41.73 9.21 11.40
CA VAL A 119 42.91 9.42 10.55
C VAL A 119 44.20 9.12 11.31
N LEU A 120 44.33 9.54 12.58
CA LEU A 120 45.46 9.16 13.45
C LEU A 120 45.52 7.65 13.70
N ALA A 121 44.38 6.97 13.86
CA ALA A 121 44.33 5.51 14.02
C ALA A 121 44.74 4.78 12.73
N VAL A 122 44.30 5.26 11.57
CA VAL A 122 44.65 4.71 10.25
C VAL A 122 46.12 4.97 9.90
N ALA A 123 46.65 6.16 10.15
CA ALA A 123 48.06 6.51 9.91
C ALA A 123 49.00 5.67 10.80
N LYS A 124 48.60 5.39 12.05
CA LYS A 124 49.35 4.54 12.97
C LYS A 124 49.35 3.06 12.54
N ALA A 125 48.30 2.59 11.86
CA ALA A 125 48.22 1.25 11.29
C ALA A 125 49.01 1.12 9.97
N ALA A 126 48.99 2.14 9.10
CA ALA A 126 49.76 2.14 7.84
C ALA A 126 51.29 2.22 8.08
N GLY A 127 51.74 2.91 9.14
CA GLY A 127 53.15 3.01 9.51
C GLY A 127 53.78 1.70 10.04
N ALA A 128 52.99 0.68 10.37
CA ALA A 128 53.48 -0.61 10.87
C ALA A 128 53.71 -1.66 9.76
N ALA A 129 53.33 -1.38 8.51
CA ALA A 129 53.34 -2.34 7.40
C ALA A 129 54.40 -2.07 6.31
N ILE A 130 55.37 -1.18 6.52
CA ILE A 130 56.47 -0.95 5.57
C ILE A 130 57.78 -1.47 6.19
N GLY A 131 57.97 -2.78 6.13
CA GLY A 131 59.29 -3.41 6.11
C GLY A 131 59.65 -3.72 4.66
N THR A 132 60.61 -2.98 4.10
CA THR A 132 61.15 -3.15 2.74
C THR A 132 61.62 -4.60 2.47
N PRO A 133 61.25 -5.25 1.36
CA PRO A 133 61.79 -6.55 1.01
C PRO A 133 63.18 -6.38 0.39
N THR A 134 64.17 -7.03 0.99
CA THR A 134 65.49 -7.26 0.35
C THR A 134 65.45 -8.67 -0.23
N PRO A 135 65.88 -8.91 -1.48
CA PRO A 135 65.74 -10.22 -2.11
C PRO A 135 66.85 -11.16 -1.65
N VAL A 136 66.52 -12.38 -1.21
CA VAL A 136 67.53 -13.45 -1.04
C VAL A 136 67.05 -14.77 -1.63
N SER A 137 67.91 -15.25 -2.53
CA SER A 137 68.10 -16.55 -3.17
C SER A 137 67.68 -17.81 -2.40
N LEU A 138 67.25 -18.78 -3.20
CA LEU A 138 67.11 -20.21 -2.90
C LEU A 138 68.45 -20.84 -2.45
N GLY A 139 68.39 -21.76 -1.49
CA GLY A 139 69.48 -22.64 -1.07
C GLY A 139 69.05 -23.64 0.01
N GLU A 140 69.26 -24.94 -0.26
CA GLU A 140 68.84 -26.13 0.50
C GLU A 140 69.65 -26.37 1.81
N GLY A 141 69.08 -27.13 2.76
CA GLY A 141 69.86 -28.02 3.64
C GLY A 141 69.58 -28.03 5.16
N LEU A 142 68.81 -29.04 5.59
CA LEU A 142 68.95 -29.92 6.79
C LEU A 142 68.98 -29.38 8.25
N ALA A 143 67.93 -29.80 8.98
CA ALA A 143 67.87 -30.48 10.29
C ALA A 143 68.29 -29.83 11.64
N GLU A 144 67.32 -29.92 12.57
CA GLU A 144 67.34 -30.06 14.05
C GLU A 144 67.98 -28.98 14.96
N SER A 145 67.14 -28.27 15.73
CA SER A 145 66.85 -28.65 17.13
C SER A 145 65.77 -27.74 17.75
N ALA A 146 64.98 -28.35 18.64
CA ALA A 146 63.83 -27.75 19.31
C ALA A 146 64.23 -26.91 20.53
N ALA A 147 63.66 -25.72 20.69
CA ALA A 147 63.29 -25.13 21.98
C ALA A 147 62.37 -23.91 21.80
N VAL A 148 61.07 -24.14 22.01
CA VAL A 148 60.06 -23.25 22.59
C VAL A 148 60.34 -21.74 22.57
N THR A 149 59.64 -21.03 21.68
CA THR A 149 58.77 -19.91 22.08
C THR A 149 57.69 -19.76 21.02
N THR A 150 56.55 -20.37 21.29
CA THR A 150 55.31 -20.21 20.54
C THR A 150 54.81 -18.78 20.66
N ALA A 151 55.25 -17.91 19.75
CA ALA A 151 54.54 -16.68 19.42
C ALA A 151 53.39 -17.03 18.47
N ALA A 152 52.36 -17.71 19.00
CA ALA A 152 51.10 -17.94 18.33
C ALA A 152 50.01 -17.17 19.10
N GLY A 153 49.61 -16.02 18.57
CA GLY A 153 48.57 -15.17 19.16
C GLY A 153 48.12 -14.08 18.20
N GLY A 154 47.27 -14.43 17.24
CA GLY A 154 46.56 -13.48 16.39
C GLY A 154 45.23 -13.02 17.05
N PRO A 155 44.81 -11.74 16.91
CA PRO A 155 43.86 -11.12 17.83
C PRO A 155 42.41 -11.22 17.37
N ASN A 156 41.75 -12.36 17.58
CA ASN A 156 40.32 -12.30 17.91
C ASN A 156 40.26 -11.85 19.37
N SER A 157 39.41 -10.89 19.74
CA SER A 157 39.06 -10.68 21.15
C SER A 157 38.73 -12.05 21.73
N GLU A 158 39.58 -12.60 22.60
CA GLU A 158 39.59 -14.02 22.92
C GLU A 158 38.17 -14.47 23.28
N VAL A 159 37.56 -15.27 22.41
CA VAL A 159 36.38 -16.05 22.78
C VAL A 159 36.90 -16.93 23.91
N SER A 160 36.62 -16.54 25.15
CA SER A 160 37.19 -17.23 26.30
C SER A 160 36.93 -18.73 26.19
N ALA A 161 37.85 -19.57 26.66
CA ALA A 161 37.67 -21.02 26.58
C ALA A 161 36.29 -21.47 27.12
N ALA A 162 35.79 -20.79 28.16
CA ALA A 162 34.45 -21.01 28.71
C ALA A 162 33.30 -20.54 27.80
N ARG A 163 33.47 -19.48 27.00
CA ARG A 163 32.52 -19.09 25.96
C ARG A 163 32.53 -20.10 24.82
N LEU A 164 33.72 -20.51 24.37
CA LEU A 164 33.90 -21.49 23.31
C LEU A 164 33.26 -22.84 23.67
N ALA A 165 33.46 -23.31 24.89
CA ALA A 165 32.84 -24.55 25.38
C ALA A 165 31.31 -24.50 25.37
N ARG A 166 30.70 -23.39 25.80
CA ARG A 166 29.24 -23.18 25.73
C ARG A 166 28.72 -23.17 24.29
N MET A 167 29.44 -22.50 23.40
CA MET A 167 29.10 -22.49 21.98
C MET A 167 29.21 -23.89 21.36
N ALA A 168 30.26 -24.65 21.67
CA ALA A 168 30.41 -26.03 21.20
C ALA A 168 29.25 -26.90 21.68
N GLN A 169 28.89 -26.83 22.98
CA GLN A 169 27.73 -27.52 23.52
C GLN A 169 26.44 -27.16 22.78
N GLY A 170 26.20 -25.87 22.52
CA GLY A 170 25.00 -25.42 21.81
C GLY A 170 24.94 -25.92 20.36
N VAL A 171 26.09 -26.01 19.68
CA VAL A 171 26.19 -26.58 18.33
C VAL A 171 25.91 -28.09 18.34
N ASP A 172 26.42 -28.84 19.32
CA ASP A 172 26.18 -30.28 19.46
C ASP A 172 24.73 -30.61 19.85
N GLU A 173 24.08 -29.73 20.64
CA GLU A 173 22.65 -29.80 20.93
C GLU A 173 21.80 -29.52 19.67
N LEU A 174 22.20 -28.53 18.87
CA LEU A 174 21.53 -28.22 17.61
C LEU A 174 21.68 -29.36 16.60
N GLU A 175 22.86 -29.95 16.47
CA GLU A 175 23.08 -31.12 15.62
C GLU A 175 22.11 -32.25 15.95
N ARG A 176 22.04 -32.64 17.23
CA ARG A 176 21.10 -33.69 17.69
C ARG A 176 19.66 -33.34 17.35
N TRP A 177 19.26 -32.09 17.55
CA TRP A 177 17.92 -31.64 17.20
C TRP A 177 17.64 -31.71 15.69
N LEU A 178 18.59 -31.32 14.83
CA LEU A 178 18.45 -31.43 13.37
C LEU A 178 18.31 -32.90 12.92
N LEU A 179 19.11 -33.79 13.51
CA LEU A 179 19.05 -35.23 13.24
C LEU A 179 17.70 -35.81 13.69
N ASP A 180 17.20 -35.41 14.86
CA ASP A 180 15.88 -35.84 15.34
C ASP A 180 14.74 -35.36 14.43
N LEU A 181 14.81 -34.13 13.88
CA LEU A 181 13.80 -33.62 12.96
C LEU A 181 13.69 -34.50 11.70
N VAL A 182 14.82 -34.78 11.04
CA VAL A 182 14.81 -35.61 9.83
C VAL A 182 14.57 -37.09 10.12
N ARG A 183 14.82 -37.54 11.36
CA ARG A 183 14.49 -38.89 11.82
C ARG A 183 12.99 -39.12 11.95
N HIS A 184 12.28 -38.15 12.53
CA HIS A 184 10.83 -38.23 12.73
C HIS A 184 10.02 -37.87 11.48
N GLY A 185 10.59 -37.07 10.58
CA GLY A 185 10.01 -36.71 9.29
C GLY A 185 9.40 -35.30 9.26
N LEU A 186 9.67 -34.57 8.19
CA LEU A 186 9.26 -33.18 7.99
C LEU A 186 7.74 -33.03 7.86
N ALA A 187 7.01 -34.07 7.45
CA ALA A 187 5.55 -34.02 7.39
C ALA A 187 4.92 -33.77 8.76
N THR A 188 5.59 -34.20 9.84
CA THR A 188 5.14 -33.98 11.22
C THR A 188 5.28 -32.52 11.66
N LEU A 189 6.04 -31.71 10.92
CA LEU A 189 6.34 -30.31 11.25
C LEU A 189 5.26 -29.33 10.79
N ASP A 190 4.35 -29.75 9.92
CA ASP A 190 3.29 -28.90 9.37
C ASP A 190 2.43 -28.29 10.48
N GLN A 191 2.05 -29.10 11.47
CA GLN A 191 1.19 -28.67 12.59
C GLN A 191 1.95 -28.30 13.87
N GLN A 192 3.29 -28.26 13.85
CA GLN A 192 4.06 -27.97 15.07
C GLN A 192 3.91 -26.50 15.50
N PRO A 193 3.72 -26.21 16.80
CA PRO A 193 3.58 -24.85 17.28
C PRO A 193 4.89 -24.07 17.12
N SER A 194 4.80 -22.74 16.99
CA SER A 194 5.95 -21.83 16.93
C SER A 194 6.91 -22.01 18.13
N LYS A 195 6.37 -22.43 19.28
CA LYS A 195 7.14 -22.74 20.50
C LYS A 195 8.27 -23.75 20.29
N LEU A 196 8.09 -24.75 19.41
CA LEU A 196 9.15 -25.73 19.11
C LEU A 196 10.42 -25.02 18.62
N TRP A 197 10.27 -24.13 17.64
CA TRP A 197 11.37 -23.38 17.03
C TRP A 197 11.95 -22.34 17.98
N GLU A 198 11.08 -21.58 18.66
CA GLU A 198 11.54 -20.53 19.57
C GLU A 198 12.29 -21.12 20.78
N SER A 199 11.86 -22.28 21.29
CA SER A 199 12.58 -22.95 22.38
C SER A 199 14.00 -23.35 21.98
N GLN A 200 14.20 -23.79 20.74
CA GLN A 200 15.53 -24.13 20.23
C GLN A 200 16.37 -22.88 19.96
N ALA A 201 15.76 -21.82 19.40
CA ALA A 201 16.44 -20.55 19.18
C ALA A 201 16.88 -19.89 20.50
N ALA A 202 16.06 -19.92 21.54
CA ALA A 202 16.40 -19.40 22.87
C ALA A 202 17.61 -20.12 23.47
N ARG A 203 17.67 -21.46 23.38
CA ARG A 203 18.84 -22.24 23.83
C ARG A 203 20.12 -21.86 23.09
N LEU A 204 20.02 -21.57 21.79
CA LEU A 204 21.16 -21.10 21.00
C LEU A 204 21.64 -19.71 21.46
N VAL A 205 20.71 -18.80 21.80
CA VAL A 205 21.07 -17.50 22.39
C VAL A 205 21.77 -17.69 23.74
N ASP A 206 21.25 -18.56 24.61
CA ASP A 206 21.86 -18.88 25.91
C ASP A 206 23.28 -19.47 25.75
N ASN A 207 23.49 -20.24 24.69
CA ASN A 207 24.78 -20.80 24.28
C ASN A 207 25.64 -19.85 23.42
N GLN A 208 25.26 -18.57 23.31
CA GLN A 208 26.00 -17.51 22.59
C GLN A 208 26.17 -17.74 21.08
N LEU A 209 25.14 -18.31 20.45
CA LEU A 209 25.05 -18.57 19.01
C LEU A 209 23.87 -17.81 18.36
N PRO A 210 23.81 -16.47 18.48
CA PRO A 210 22.65 -15.70 18.00
C PRO A 210 22.46 -15.80 16.48
N GLY A 211 23.51 -16.04 15.69
CA GLY A 211 23.39 -16.25 14.24
C GLY A 211 22.67 -17.54 13.88
N LEU A 212 22.97 -18.62 14.61
CA LEU A 212 22.24 -19.89 14.46
C LEU A 212 20.80 -19.77 14.98
N ALA A 213 20.58 -19.03 16.07
CA ALA A 213 19.24 -18.76 16.59
C ALA A 213 18.37 -18.03 15.56
N GLY A 214 18.92 -17.01 14.90
CA GLY A 214 18.24 -16.31 13.79
C GLY A 214 17.90 -17.25 12.64
N THR A 215 18.82 -18.16 12.29
CA THR A 215 18.57 -19.17 11.24
C THR A 215 17.46 -20.14 11.64
N VAL A 216 17.39 -20.59 12.90
CA VAL A 216 16.30 -21.46 13.38
C VAL A 216 14.94 -20.75 13.34
N ARG A 217 14.88 -19.47 13.71
CA ARG A 217 13.66 -18.66 13.59
C ARG A 217 13.23 -18.51 12.13
N GLU A 218 14.17 -18.31 11.22
CA GLU A 218 13.89 -18.29 9.78
C GLU A 218 13.29 -19.60 9.28
N LEU A 219 13.83 -20.76 9.68
CA LEU A 219 13.27 -22.06 9.29
C LEU A 219 11.78 -22.20 9.65
N ALA A 220 11.36 -21.63 10.78
CA ALA A 220 9.97 -21.64 11.21
C ALA A 220 9.04 -20.88 10.24
N THR A 221 9.55 -19.83 9.60
CA THR A 221 8.81 -18.97 8.65
C THR A 221 8.67 -19.57 7.26
N LEU A 222 9.49 -20.57 6.90
CA LEU A 222 9.41 -21.22 5.58
C LEU A 222 8.13 -22.04 5.42
N ARG A 223 7.56 -22.53 6.52
CA ARG A 223 6.31 -23.31 6.51
C ARG A 223 5.16 -22.43 6.01
N HIS A 224 4.40 -22.96 5.05
CA HIS A 224 3.30 -22.24 4.38
C HIS A 224 3.68 -21.00 3.58
N ALA A 225 4.97 -20.67 3.44
CA ALA A 225 5.40 -19.54 2.61
C ALA A 225 5.21 -19.83 1.11
N HIS A 226 5.37 -21.09 0.69
CA HIS A 226 5.25 -21.54 -0.69
C HIS A 226 4.72 -22.98 -0.78
N ALA A 227 4.17 -23.37 -1.93
CA ALA A 227 3.71 -24.76 -2.15
C ALA A 227 4.86 -25.79 -2.06
N ASP A 228 6.10 -25.38 -2.39
CA ASP A 228 7.32 -26.19 -2.30
C ASP A 228 8.06 -26.04 -0.96
N TRP A 229 7.39 -25.54 0.09
CA TRP A 229 8.03 -25.30 1.39
C TRP A 229 8.79 -26.50 1.97
N PRO A 230 8.35 -27.78 1.84
CA PRO A 230 9.10 -28.90 2.43
C PRO A 230 10.47 -29.09 1.78
N ALA A 231 10.56 -28.89 0.47
CA ALA A 231 11.83 -28.96 -0.26
C ALA A 231 12.76 -27.81 0.14
N ARG A 232 12.21 -26.60 0.31
CA ARG A 232 12.97 -25.43 0.79
C ARG A 232 13.47 -25.63 2.22
N LEU A 233 12.63 -26.17 3.09
CA LEU A 233 13.00 -26.47 4.46
C LEU A 233 14.13 -27.50 4.51
N LEU A 234 14.02 -28.60 3.76
CA LEU A 234 15.07 -29.62 3.68
C LEU A 234 16.41 -29.04 3.19
N ALA A 235 16.38 -28.23 2.12
CA ALA A 235 17.56 -27.55 1.60
C ALA A 235 18.22 -26.67 2.67
N ARG A 236 17.43 -25.84 3.38
CA ARG A 236 17.93 -24.96 4.43
C ARG A 236 18.42 -25.70 5.68
N LEU A 237 17.81 -26.83 6.03
CA LEU A 237 18.30 -27.72 7.09
C LEU A 237 19.68 -28.30 6.73
N GLY A 238 19.88 -28.71 5.47
CA GLY A 238 21.18 -29.19 4.98
C GLY A 238 22.27 -28.13 5.01
N GLU A 239 21.97 -26.90 4.57
CA GLU A 239 22.92 -25.77 4.64
C GLU A 239 23.27 -25.38 6.10
N LEU A 240 22.29 -25.42 7.01
CA LEU A 240 22.52 -25.22 8.44
C LEU A 240 23.40 -26.34 9.03
N TYR A 241 23.17 -27.59 8.63
CA TYR A 241 23.99 -28.71 9.03
C TYR A 241 25.45 -28.55 8.59
N TRP A 242 25.69 -28.05 7.37
CA TRP A 242 27.04 -27.69 6.91
C TRP A 242 27.71 -26.63 7.77
N LEU A 243 26.97 -25.60 8.21
CA LEU A 243 27.50 -24.58 9.11
C LEU A 243 27.86 -25.16 10.50
N VAL A 244 27.01 -26.04 11.04
CA VAL A 244 27.27 -26.80 12.27
C VAL A 244 28.57 -27.60 12.15
N ARG A 245 28.73 -28.36 11.06
CA ARG A 245 29.96 -29.14 10.79
C ARG A 245 31.18 -28.26 10.58
N ALA A 246 31.04 -27.13 9.90
CA ALA A 246 32.13 -26.18 9.72
C ALA A 246 32.59 -25.57 11.06
N PHE A 247 31.66 -25.28 11.98
CA PHE A 247 32.01 -24.81 13.32
C PHE A 247 32.73 -25.87 14.15
N GLN A 248 32.27 -27.12 14.10
CA GLN A 248 32.92 -28.25 14.78
C GLN A 248 34.34 -28.50 14.24
N ASN A 249 34.55 -28.35 12.93
CA ASN A 249 35.84 -28.57 12.25
C ASN A 249 36.67 -27.29 12.04
N ARG A 250 36.31 -26.18 12.68
CA ARG A 250 36.85 -24.83 12.41
C ARG A 250 38.38 -24.71 12.44
N GLU A 251 39.06 -25.52 13.25
CA GLU A 251 40.52 -25.49 13.39
C GLU A 251 41.24 -25.99 12.13
N GLN A 252 40.57 -26.82 11.33
CA GLN A 252 41.08 -27.34 10.06
C GLN A 252 40.75 -26.41 8.88
N LEU A 253 39.90 -25.41 9.09
CA LEU A 253 39.50 -24.46 8.05
C LEU A 253 40.58 -23.39 7.82
N PRO A 254 40.76 -22.93 6.56
CA PRO A 254 41.55 -21.74 6.26
C PRO A 254 41.09 -20.53 7.09
N LEU A 255 42.02 -19.64 7.44
CA LEU A 255 41.76 -18.51 8.34
C LEU A 255 40.57 -17.65 7.87
N ALA A 256 40.50 -17.34 6.58
CA ALA A 256 39.41 -16.56 5.99
C ALA A 256 38.05 -17.25 6.17
N THR A 257 37.97 -18.55 5.90
CA THR A 257 36.76 -19.36 6.09
C THR A 257 36.38 -19.47 7.56
N ARG A 258 37.36 -19.60 8.45
CA ARG A 258 37.13 -19.61 9.90
C ARG A 258 36.51 -18.31 10.37
N GLN A 259 36.98 -17.17 9.87
CA GLN A 259 36.40 -15.85 10.18
C GLN A 259 34.97 -15.70 9.64
N GLU A 260 34.65 -16.30 8.50
CA GLU A 260 33.26 -16.38 8.05
C GLU A 260 32.41 -17.19 9.04
N VAL A 261 32.84 -18.40 9.38
CA VAL A 261 32.07 -19.29 10.27
C VAL A 261 31.78 -18.58 11.59
N TRP A 262 32.74 -17.86 12.15
CA TRP A 262 32.53 -17.01 13.33
C TRP A 262 31.42 -15.98 13.14
N GLN A 263 31.45 -15.25 12.03
CA GLN A 263 30.42 -14.25 11.73
C GLN A 263 29.04 -14.89 11.56
N GLN A 264 28.94 -16.02 10.86
CA GLN A 264 27.69 -16.74 10.60
C GLN A 264 27.05 -17.28 11.88
N VAL A 265 27.84 -17.75 12.85
CA VAL A 265 27.30 -18.19 14.16
C VAL A 265 27.00 -17.04 15.11
N GLY A 266 27.34 -15.80 14.75
CA GLY A 266 27.02 -14.59 15.51
C GLY A 266 28.18 -13.99 16.32
N VAL A 267 29.42 -14.41 16.08
CA VAL A 267 30.62 -13.77 16.63
C VAL A 267 31.12 -12.73 15.63
N SER A 268 30.70 -11.48 15.81
CA SER A 268 31.12 -10.37 14.97
C SER A 268 32.36 -9.66 15.51
N LEU A 269 33.31 -9.38 14.63
CA LEU A 269 34.42 -8.46 14.89
C LEU A 269 33.90 -7.04 15.11
N LYS A 270 34.48 -6.34 16.09
CA LYS A 270 34.13 -4.94 16.31
C LYS A 270 34.83 -4.05 15.28
N GLN A 271 34.22 -2.90 14.97
CA GLN A 271 34.76 -2.00 13.96
C GLN A 271 36.17 -1.50 14.31
N GLU A 272 36.48 -1.33 15.59
CA GLU A 272 37.81 -0.87 16.04
C GLU A 272 38.91 -1.91 15.83
N GLU A 273 38.56 -3.19 15.67
CA GLU A 273 39.48 -4.31 15.47
C GLU A 273 39.78 -4.54 13.98
N LEU A 274 38.89 -4.11 13.08
CA LEU A 274 39.03 -4.30 11.63
C LEU A 274 40.36 -3.79 11.03
N PRO A 275 40.95 -2.66 11.48
CA PRO A 275 42.24 -2.21 10.96
C PRO A 275 43.40 -3.20 11.15
N ALA A 276 43.27 -4.17 12.08
CA ALA A 276 44.26 -5.24 12.26
C ALA A 276 44.15 -6.35 11.19
N TYR A 277 43.03 -6.40 10.47
CA TYR A 277 42.70 -7.45 9.49
C TYR A 277 42.71 -6.96 8.04
N ALA A 278 42.39 -5.69 7.80
CA ALA A 278 42.32 -5.12 6.46
C ALA A 278 42.71 -3.63 6.47
N ALA A 279 43.35 -3.19 5.38
CA ALA A 279 43.56 -1.76 5.14
C ALA A 279 42.25 -1.08 4.69
N PRO A 280 41.98 0.18 5.08
CA PRO A 280 40.86 0.93 4.55
C PRO A 280 40.99 1.11 3.03
N VAL A 281 39.89 0.92 2.30
CA VAL A 281 39.84 1.12 0.84
C VAL A 281 39.25 2.51 0.56
N PRO A 282 40.06 3.51 0.17
CA PRO A 282 39.58 4.82 -0.20
C PRO A 282 38.92 4.77 -1.59
N ASP A 283 37.74 5.38 -1.73
CA ASP A 283 37.04 5.52 -3.01
C ASP A 283 35.98 6.63 -2.93
N VAL A 284 35.32 6.90 -4.06
CA VAL A 284 34.00 7.52 -4.10
C VAL A 284 32.97 6.39 -4.20
N TRP A 285 32.14 6.23 -3.18
CA TRP A 285 31.18 5.15 -3.08
C TRP A 285 29.79 5.61 -3.52
N ARG A 286 29.26 5.01 -4.60
CA ARG A 286 27.88 5.21 -5.07
C ARG A 286 26.95 4.25 -4.33
N VAL A 287 25.88 4.75 -3.72
CA VAL A 287 24.80 3.93 -3.16
C VAL A 287 23.91 3.44 -4.29
N LEU A 288 23.92 2.13 -4.55
CA LEU A 288 23.20 1.50 -5.67
C LEU A 288 21.83 0.95 -5.29
N GLY A 289 21.60 0.65 -4.01
CA GLY A 289 20.33 0.08 -3.56
C GLY A 289 20.33 -0.16 -2.06
N GLN A 290 19.13 -0.14 -1.47
CA GLN A 290 18.94 -0.34 -0.04
C GLN A 290 17.74 -1.25 0.23
N PHE A 291 17.85 -2.08 1.25
CA PHE A 291 16.75 -2.91 1.75
C PHE A 291 16.64 -2.74 3.27
N THR A 292 15.44 -2.41 3.75
CA THR A 292 15.16 -2.16 5.17
C THR A 292 14.07 -3.12 5.64
N TRP A 293 14.25 -3.71 6.83
CA TRP A 293 13.28 -4.60 7.47
C TRP A 293 13.22 -4.36 8.97
N ASP A 294 12.10 -4.76 9.59
CA ASP A 294 11.93 -4.75 11.04
C ASP A 294 12.39 -6.08 11.65
N GLU A 295 13.08 -5.99 12.79
CA GLU A 295 13.58 -7.13 13.57
C GLU A 295 13.29 -6.87 15.07
N ASP A 296 12.18 -7.42 15.57
CA ASP A 296 11.63 -7.18 16.91
C ASP A 296 11.44 -5.68 17.25
N ARG A 297 12.38 -5.09 17.99
CA ARG A 297 12.38 -3.67 18.40
C ARG A 297 13.42 -2.84 17.64
N LEU A 298 14.09 -3.46 16.67
CA LEU A 298 15.13 -2.87 15.84
C LEU A 298 14.64 -2.75 14.41
N ARG A 299 15.17 -1.76 13.70
CA ARG A 299 15.14 -1.71 12.24
C ARG A 299 16.52 -2.00 11.74
N ALA A 300 16.62 -2.87 10.76
CA ALA A 300 17.86 -3.20 10.11
C ALA A 300 17.83 -2.69 8.67
N ARG A 301 18.97 -2.20 8.18
CA ARG A 301 19.14 -1.75 6.81
C ARG A 301 20.42 -2.30 6.23
N ARG A 302 20.28 -2.83 5.02
CA ARG A 302 21.39 -3.22 4.16
C ARG A 302 21.49 -2.19 3.04
N SER A 303 22.67 -1.58 2.90
CA SER A 303 22.99 -0.66 1.81
C SER A 303 24.11 -1.25 0.97
N TRP A 304 23.90 -1.30 -0.34
CA TRP A 304 24.92 -1.68 -1.31
C TRP A 304 25.56 -0.45 -1.91
N LEU A 305 26.88 -0.44 -1.91
CA LEU A 305 27.69 0.61 -2.50
C LEU A 305 28.63 0.00 -3.56
N ARG A 306 29.01 0.83 -4.53
CA ARG A 306 30.05 0.50 -5.51
C ARG A 306 31.07 1.62 -5.58
N GLY A 307 32.35 1.27 -5.47
CA GLY A 307 33.45 2.21 -5.65
C GLY A 307 33.58 2.65 -7.11
N GLU A 308 33.69 3.95 -7.37
CA GLU A 308 33.84 4.49 -8.72
C GLU A 308 35.21 4.14 -9.33
N ALA A 309 36.27 4.19 -8.53
CA ALA A 309 37.63 3.88 -8.99
C ALA A 309 37.94 2.39 -8.93
N THR A 310 37.53 1.71 -7.85
CA THR A 310 37.85 0.28 -7.64
C THR A 310 36.86 -0.67 -8.31
N GLY A 311 35.66 -0.20 -8.65
CA GLY A 311 34.56 -1.05 -9.12
C GLY A 311 34.00 -2.02 -8.06
N ARG A 312 34.55 -1.99 -6.84
CA ARG A 312 34.28 -2.94 -5.75
C ARG A 312 32.89 -2.77 -5.18
N TYR A 313 32.19 -3.88 -4.92
CA TYR A 313 30.95 -3.86 -4.16
C TYR A 313 31.21 -3.87 -2.66
N ALA A 314 30.41 -3.11 -1.91
CA ALA A 314 30.43 -3.09 -0.46
C ALA A 314 29.01 -3.15 0.12
N ARG A 315 28.84 -3.93 1.19
CA ARG A 315 27.60 -4.08 1.95
C ARG A 315 27.76 -3.48 3.33
N VAL A 316 27.09 -2.34 3.56
CA VAL A 316 26.99 -1.72 4.87
C VAL A 316 25.69 -2.20 5.54
N LEU A 317 25.83 -2.85 6.70
CA LEU A 317 24.71 -3.37 7.50
C LEU A 317 24.58 -2.55 8.78
N GLU A 318 23.42 -1.92 8.99
CA GLU A 318 23.16 -1.03 10.11
C GLU A 318 21.88 -1.41 10.85
N PHE A 319 21.85 -1.13 12.14
CA PHE A 319 20.69 -1.34 13.01
C PHE A 319 20.34 -0.03 13.72
N ALA A 320 19.06 0.26 13.84
CA ALA A 320 18.53 1.42 14.55
C ALA A 320 17.44 0.99 15.54
N PHE A 321 17.53 1.46 16.79
CA PHE A 321 16.56 1.13 17.84
C PHE A 321 15.46 2.19 17.95
N GLY A 322 14.21 1.75 18.01
CA GLY A 322 13.05 2.64 18.09
C GLY A 322 13.04 3.64 16.93
N SER A 323 12.82 4.92 17.23
CA SER A 323 12.73 6.01 16.25
C SER A 323 14.07 6.68 15.91
N GLN A 324 15.20 6.11 16.33
CA GLN A 324 16.52 6.65 15.97
C GLN A 324 16.80 6.46 14.47
N PRO A 325 17.53 7.40 13.83
CA PRO A 325 18.01 7.22 12.47
C PRO A 325 19.16 6.22 12.45
N PHE A 326 19.49 5.70 11.27
CA PHE A 326 20.71 4.92 11.07
C PHE A 326 21.95 5.79 11.28
N ALA A 327 23.04 5.17 11.77
CA ALA A 327 24.25 5.89 12.15
C ALA A 327 24.91 6.62 10.96
N THR A 328 24.85 6.00 9.78
CA THR A 328 25.37 6.53 8.53
C THR A 328 24.19 7.03 7.68
N PRO A 329 24.13 8.32 7.31
CA PRO A 329 23.02 8.87 6.53
C PRO A 329 23.18 8.52 5.03
N LEU A 330 23.27 7.23 4.70
CA LEU A 330 23.30 6.72 3.32
C LEU A 330 21.92 6.91 2.68
N VAL A 331 21.86 7.65 1.57
CA VAL A 331 20.64 7.91 0.81
C VAL A 331 20.71 7.27 -0.59
N PRO A 332 19.56 6.90 -1.18
CA PRO A 332 19.47 6.44 -2.57
C PRO A 332 20.15 7.43 -3.53
N GLN A 333 20.89 6.87 -4.49
CA GLN A 333 21.67 7.61 -5.49
C GLN A 333 22.77 8.53 -4.91
N GLY A 334 23.05 8.44 -3.60
CA GLY A 334 24.09 9.23 -2.96
C GLY A 334 25.50 8.78 -3.35
N ARG A 335 26.42 9.73 -3.43
CA ARG A 335 27.87 9.54 -3.59
C ARG A 335 28.55 9.92 -2.29
N TYR A 336 29.54 9.14 -1.85
CA TYR A 336 30.25 9.39 -0.61
C TYR A 336 31.77 9.26 -0.81
N GLN A 337 32.49 10.33 -0.55
CA GLN A 337 33.96 10.32 -0.52
C GLN A 337 34.41 9.79 0.84
N GLY A 338 35.34 8.82 0.86
CA GLY A 338 35.93 8.33 2.10
C GLY A 338 36.49 6.91 1.95
N ALA A 339 36.64 6.19 3.05
CA ALA A 339 37.15 4.82 3.02
C ALA A 339 36.17 3.80 3.64
N LEU A 340 36.24 2.57 3.18
CA LEU A 340 35.54 1.43 3.76
C LEU A 340 36.52 0.38 4.28
N LEU A 341 36.26 -0.19 5.46
CA LEU A 341 36.98 -1.34 6.02
C LEU A 341 36.16 -2.60 5.83
N PHE A 342 36.70 -3.59 5.13
CA PHE A 342 36.02 -4.84 4.84
C PHE A 342 36.25 -5.89 5.94
N TYR A 343 35.19 -6.60 6.29
CA TYR A 343 35.29 -7.72 7.22
C TYR A 343 36.05 -8.89 6.55
N PRO A 344 36.97 -9.56 7.26
CA PRO A 344 37.73 -10.67 6.71
C PRO A 344 36.81 -11.85 6.38
N GLY A 345 37.12 -12.54 5.28
CA GLY A 345 36.36 -13.69 4.78
C GLY A 345 36.90 -14.13 3.42
N PRO A 346 36.46 -15.29 2.89
CA PRO A 346 36.85 -15.76 1.56
C PRO A 346 36.28 -14.88 0.43
N LEU A 347 35.20 -14.15 0.73
CA LEU A 347 34.56 -13.20 -0.19
C LEU A 347 34.09 -11.96 0.59
N PRO A 348 35.01 -11.03 0.91
CA PRO A 348 34.74 -9.91 1.81
C PRO A 348 33.84 -8.85 1.16
N LEU A 349 32.52 -8.98 1.34
CA LEU A 349 31.52 -8.00 0.88
C LEU A 349 31.07 -7.04 2.00
N ARG A 350 31.01 -7.51 3.24
CA ARG A 350 30.56 -6.68 4.38
C ARG A 350 31.63 -5.64 4.70
N ALA A 351 31.22 -4.38 4.84
CA ALA A 351 32.13 -3.29 5.17
C ALA A 351 31.58 -2.36 6.25
N ALA A 352 32.49 -1.73 6.98
CA ALA A 352 32.22 -0.67 7.94
C ALA A 352 32.74 0.67 7.39
N PRO A 353 31.93 1.75 7.44
CA PRO A 353 32.34 3.06 6.94
C PRO A 353 33.38 3.73 7.83
N VAL A 354 34.38 4.35 7.19
CA VAL A 354 35.46 5.11 7.83
C VAL A 354 35.46 6.51 7.23
N ALA A 355 34.84 7.45 7.96
CA ALA A 355 34.75 8.87 7.57
C ALA A 355 34.19 9.08 6.14
N LEU A 356 32.96 8.59 5.89
CA LEU A 356 32.25 8.90 4.65
C LEU A 356 31.65 10.31 4.72
N THR A 357 31.95 11.13 3.72
CA THR A 357 31.39 12.47 3.51
C THR A 357 30.53 12.46 2.26
N TYR A 358 29.30 12.98 2.34
CA TYR A 358 28.41 13.05 1.18
C TYR A 358 29.00 13.98 0.11
N ALA A 359 29.09 13.47 -1.10
CA ALA A 359 29.65 14.15 -2.28
C ALA A 359 28.56 14.45 -3.32
N GLY A 360 27.30 14.57 -2.89
CA GLY A 360 26.14 14.79 -3.76
C GLY A 360 25.48 13.51 -4.23
N SER A 361 24.51 13.63 -5.14
CA SER A 361 23.84 12.49 -5.80
C SER A 361 24.28 12.38 -7.24
N PHE A 362 24.31 11.17 -7.79
CA PHE A 362 24.43 10.98 -9.24
C PHE A 362 23.06 11.11 -9.93
N PRO A 363 23.00 11.47 -11.23
CA PRO A 363 21.73 11.60 -11.95
C PRO A 363 20.92 10.29 -11.98
N ALA A 364 19.59 10.40 -11.96
CA ALA A 364 18.71 9.22 -12.08
C ALA A 364 18.83 8.48 -13.43
N THR A 365 19.51 9.08 -14.41
CA THR A 365 19.82 8.46 -15.72
C THR A 365 21.19 7.78 -15.75
N ASP A 366 22.07 8.04 -14.78
CA ASP A 366 23.41 7.45 -14.71
C ASP A 366 23.32 6.04 -14.09
N ALA A 367 23.06 5.05 -14.92
CA ALA A 367 22.96 3.65 -14.52
C ALA A 367 24.35 3.08 -14.14
N PRO A 368 24.45 2.20 -13.13
CA PRO A 368 25.68 1.47 -12.88
C PRO A 368 25.98 0.54 -14.06
N ALA A 369 27.26 0.35 -14.35
CA ALA A 369 27.66 -0.60 -15.39
C ALA A 369 27.14 -2.01 -15.07
N ALA A 370 26.43 -2.60 -16.03
CA ALA A 370 25.58 -3.77 -15.89
C ALA A 370 25.76 -4.74 -17.04
N GLY A 371 25.55 -6.04 -16.77
CA GLY A 371 25.72 -7.12 -17.74
C GLY A 371 24.42 -7.87 -18.05
N PRO A 372 24.48 -8.82 -18.98
CA PRO A 372 23.40 -9.78 -19.23
C PRO A 372 23.16 -10.69 -18.00
N SER A 373 21.95 -11.25 -17.88
CA SER A 373 21.56 -12.08 -16.72
C SER A 373 22.43 -13.33 -16.53
N ARG A 374 22.98 -13.88 -17.63
CA ARG A 374 23.91 -15.02 -17.57
C ARG A 374 25.22 -14.71 -16.83
N GLU A 375 25.68 -13.45 -16.87
CA GLU A 375 26.91 -13.04 -16.17
C GLU A 375 26.70 -13.03 -14.66
N LEU A 376 25.53 -12.57 -14.20
CA LEU A 376 25.12 -12.70 -12.79
C LEU A 376 25.16 -14.17 -12.33
N LEU A 377 24.66 -15.11 -13.13
CA LEU A 377 24.61 -16.53 -12.74
C LEU A 377 26.02 -17.13 -12.68
N SER A 378 26.89 -16.79 -13.64
CA SER A 378 28.29 -17.22 -13.64
C SER A 378 29.06 -16.66 -12.43
N ASP A 379 28.96 -15.36 -12.19
CA ASP A 379 29.62 -14.69 -11.06
C ASP A 379 29.10 -15.24 -9.73
N TYR A 380 27.79 -15.51 -9.63
CA TYR A 380 27.23 -16.11 -8.43
C TYR A 380 27.75 -17.53 -8.17
N SER A 381 27.89 -18.35 -9.21
CA SER A 381 28.48 -19.69 -9.09
C SER A 381 29.92 -19.63 -8.55
N ASP A 382 30.76 -18.75 -9.13
CA ASP A 382 32.14 -18.54 -8.67
C ASP A 382 32.19 -18.01 -7.22
N ALA A 383 31.26 -17.12 -6.87
CA ALA A 383 31.12 -16.60 -5.51
C ALA A 383 30.72 -17.69 -4.50
N LEU A 384 29.76 -18.54 -4.86
CA LEU A 384 29.26 -19.61 -4.00
C LEU A 384 30.31 -20.70 -3.76
N ALA A 385 31.15 -20.97 -4.78
CA ALA A 385 32.29 -21.88 -4.64
C ALA A 385 33.33 -21.39 -3.60
N ARG A 386 33.47 -20.07 -3.44
CA ARG A 386 34.35 -19.46 -2.41
C ARG A 386 33.65 -19.33 -1.06
N GLN A 387 32.36 -19.02 -1.07
CA GLN A 387 31.55 -18.76 0.10
C GLN A 387 30.23 -19.55 0.07
N PRO A 388 30.20 -20.80 0.58
CA PRO A 388 29.01 -21.66 0.53
C PRO A 388 27.78 -21.12 1.29
N TRP A 389 27.97 -20.24 2.27
CA TRP A 389 26.90 -19.63 3.06
C TRP A 389 26.47 -18.25 2.53
N LEU A 390 26.90 -17.88 1.32
CA LEU A 390 26.52 -16.61 0.70
C LEU A 390 24.99 -16.55 0.57
N ARG A 391 24.38 -15.55 1.24
CA ARG A 391 22.92 -15.39 1.23
C ARG A 391 22.40 -14.51 0.10
N GLU A 392 23.15 -13.46 -0.22
CA GLU A 392 22.71 -12.39 -1.11
C GLU A 392 23.90 -11.93 -1.94
N TRP A 393 23.75 -11.96 -3.25
CA TRP A 393 24.77 -11.55 -4.21
C TRP A 393 24.34 -10.29 -4.95
N PRO A 394 25.12 -9.19 -4.90
CA PRO A 394 24.79 -7.96 -5.59
C PRO A 394 25.04 -8.11 -7.09
N ALA A 395 24.11 -7.62 -7.92
CA ALA A 395 24.35 -7.55 -9.35
C ALA A 395 23.56 -6.44 -10.02
N ALA A 396 24.13 -5.93 -11.11
CA ALA A 396 23.44 -5.06 -12.04
C ALA A 396 23.18 -5.83 -13.35
N VAL A 397 21.92 -5.88 -13.77
CA VAL A 397 21.46 -6.55 -15.01
C VAL A 397 20.79 -5.53 -15.92
N THR A 398 21.01 -5.62 -17.23
CA THR A 398 20.47 -4.66 -18.21
C THR A 398 19.62 -5.34 -19.28
N GLN A 399 18.88 -4.54 -20.05
CA GLN A 399 17.99 -5.00 -21.13
C GLN A 399 16.93 -6.01 -20.66
N VAL A 400 16.44 -5.80 -19.44
CA VAL A 400 15.47 -6.67 -18.80
C VAL A 400 14.10 -6.02 -18.67
N VAL A 401 13.04 -6.83 -18.71
CA VAL A 401 11.66 -6.39 -18.49
C VAL A 401 10.98 -7.29 -17.45
N PRO A 402 10.40 -6.74 -16.36
CA PRO A 402 9.61 -7.53 -15.43
C PRO A 402 8.31 -8.00 -16.11
N MET A 403 7.89 -9.23 -15.86
CA MET A 403 6.69 -9.83 -16.44
C MET A 403 6.01 -10.73 -15.43
N LEU A 404 4.68 -10.68 -15.37
CA LEU A 404 3.85 -11.66 -14.70
C LEU A 404 3.60 -12.86 -15.62
N GLN A 405 3.96 -14.06 -15.19
CA GLN A 405 3.66 -15.30 -15.91
C GLN A 405 2.21 -15.75 -15.68
N PRO A 406 1.63 -16.59 -16.57
CA PRO A 406 0.27 -17.12 -16.40
C PRO A 406 0.04 -17.91 -15.11
N ASP A 407 1.11 -18.43 -14.50
CA ASP A 407 1.07 -19.14 -13.21
C ASP A 407 1.14 -18.20 -11.98
N GLY A 408 1.13 -16.88 -12.20
CA GLY A 408 1.17 -15.86 -11.17
C GLY A 408 2.58 -15.49 -10.68
N ARG A 409 3.65 -16.06 -11.24
CA ARG A 409 5.02 -15.74 -10.84
C ARG A 409 5.57 -14.54 -11.61
N TRP A 410 6.24 -13.64 -10.88
CA TRP A 410 7.01 -12.57 -11.50
C TRP A 410 8.37 -13.09 -11.96
N VAL A 411 8.74 -12.73 -13.19
CA VAL A 411 10.05 -13.02 -13.76
C VAL A 411 10.64 -11.78 -14.39
N LEU A 412 11.97 -11.75 -14.46
CA LEU A 412 12.76 -10.76 -15.14
C LEU A 412 13.20 -11.36 -16.47
N HIS A 413 12.58 -10.93 -17.56
CA HIS A 413 12.83 -11.46 -18.88
C HIS A 413 14.01 -10.73 -19.54
N HIS A 414 14.99 -11.49 -20.01
CA HIS A 414 16.05 -10.99 -20.90
C HIS A 414 15.87 -11.61 -22.31
N PRO A 415 15.99 -10.84 -23.40
CA PRO A 415 15.74 -11.33 -24.77
C PRO A 415 16.51 -12.60 -25.17
N THR A 416 17.73 -12.78 -24.66
CA THR A 416 18.61 -13.90 -25.05
C THR A 416 18.99 -14.85 -23.92
N ASP A 417 18.66 -14.54 -22.66
CA ASP A 417 19.25 -15.21 -21.48
C ASP A 417 18.21 -15.95 -20.64
N GLY A 418 16.96 -16.05 -21.11
CA GLY A 418 15.86 -16.61 -20.35
C GLY A 418 15.31 -15.64 -19.31
N ALA A 419 14.59 -16.18 -18.32
CA ALA A 419 13.90 -15.39 -17.32
C ALA A 419 14.32 -15.75 -15.88
N LEU A 420 14.71 -14.74 -15.10
CA LEU A 420 15.05 -14.92 -13.68
C LEU A 420 13.79 -14.74 -12.82
N PRO A 421 13.47 -15.64 -11.87
CA PRO A 421 12.40 -15.40 -10.92
C PRO A 421 12.64 -14.12 -10.14
N LEU A 422 11.59 -13.32 -9.93
CA LEU A 422 11.64 -12.11 -9.13
C LEU A 422 11.02 -12.34 -7.74
N ARG A 423 11.57 -11.65 -6.74
CA ARG A 423 10.98 -11.54 -5.40
C ARG A 423 10.92 -10.09 -4.97
N PHE A 424 9.84 -9.73 -4.30
CA PHE A 424 9.61 -8.38 -3.82
C PHE A 424 9.31 -8.37 -2.32
N ALA A 425 9.33 -7.18 -1.72
CA ALA A 425 8.96 -7.00 -0.31
C ALA A 425 7.43 -6.93 -0.12
N THR A 426 6.70 -6.51 -1.17
CA THR A 426 5.25 -6.32 -1.18
C THR A 426 4.69 -6.72 -2.53
N ASP A 427 3.40 -7.08 -2.57
CA ASP A 427 2.72 -7.51 -3.79
C ASP A 427 2.52 -6.36 -4.80
N ASP A 428 2.50 -5.10 -4.33
CA ASP A 428 2.38 -3.90 -5.18
C ASP A 428 3.70 -3.49 -5.85
N ALA A 429 4.86 -3.86 -5.28
CA ALA A 429 6.16 -3.44 -5.79
C ALA A 429 6.46 -3.84 -7.26
N PRO A 430 6.14 -5.06 -7.75
CA PRO A 430 6.33 -5.38 -9.18
C PRO A 430 5.48 -4.50 -10.09
N TRP A 431 4.24 -4.20 -9.70
CA TRP A 431 3.35 -3.34 -10.45
C TRP A 431 3.87 -1.89 -10.47
N GLN A 432 4.44 -1.42 -9.35
CA GLN A 432 5.05 -0.10 -9.29
C GLN A 432 6.26 -0.02 -10.23
N LEU A 433 7.09 -1.06 -10.27
CA LEU A 433 8.21 -1.14 -11.20
C LEU A 433 7.73 -1.10 -12.68
N LEU A 434 6.65 -1.81 -13.03
CA LEU A 434 6.04 -1.70 -14.36
C LEU A 434 5.46 -0.31 -14.63
N ALA A 435 4.83 0.32 -13.64
CA ALA A 435 4.27 1.65 -13.78
C ALA A 435 5.36 2.71 -13.98
N ASP A 436 6.48 2.60 -13.29
CA ASP A 436 7.60 3.52 -13.44
C ASP A 436 8.27 3.36 -14.81
N THR A 437 8.41 2.11 -15.29
CA THR A 437 9.16 1.78 -16.52
C THR A 437 8.31 1.79 -17.80
N GLY A 438 6.98 1.69 -17.69
CA GLY A 438 6.08 1.59 -18.85
C GLY A 438 6.32 0.33 -19.68
N GLY A 439 6.88 -0.74 -19.10
CA GLY A 439 7.22 -1.97 -19.83
C GLY A 439 8.41 -1.84 -20.78
N HIS A 440 9.10 -0.71 -20.79
CA HIS A 440 10.34 -0.56 -21.55
C HIS A 440 11.49 -1.34 -20.90
N PRO A 441 12.47 -1.84 -21.69
CA PRO A 441 13.70 -2.43 -21.16
C PRO A 441 14.40 -1.49 -20.19
N LEU A 442 14.94 -2.05 -19.11
CA LEU A 442 15.59 -1.29 -18.06
C LEU A 442 16.88 -1.93 -17.56
N THR A 443 17.64 -1.15 -16.80
CA THR A 443 18.76 -1.64 -15.99
C THR A 443 18.30 -1.75 -14.53
N LEU A 444 18.52 -2.90 -13.91
CA LEU A 444 18.21 -3.17 -12.51
C LEU A 444 19.48 -3.42 -11.71
N PHE A 445 19.52 -2.87 -10.50
CA PHE A 445 20.43 -3.33 -9.46
C PHE A 445 19.64 -4.05 -8.37
N GLY A 446 20.17 -5.18 -7.90
CA GLY A 446 19.45 -6.01 -6.94
C GLY A 446 20.28 -7.13 -6.35
N GLU A 447 19.58 -8.07 -5.71
CA GLU A 447 20.18 -9.16 -4.94
C GLU A 447 19.69 -10.51 -5.43
N TRP A 448 20.62 -11.39 -5.76
CA TRP A 448 20.36 -12.79 -6.10
C TRP A 448 20.62 -13.68 -4.89
N ASP A 449 19.63 -14.48 -4.49
CA ASP A 449 19.75 -15.42 -3.36
C ASP A 449 20.07 -16.87 -3.76
N GLY A 450 20.22 -17.11 -5.07
CA GLY A 450 20.35 -18.45 -5.66
C GLY A 450 19.04 -19.01 -6.21
N ARG A 451 17.92 -18.31 -6.05
CA ARG A 451 16.59 -18.73 -6.52
C ARG A 451 15.79 -17.61 -7.18
N ALA A 452 15.83 -16.41 -6.61
CA ALA A 452 15.10 -15.25 -7.10
C ALA A 452 15.87 -13.95 -6.92
N PHE A 453 15.71 -13.06 -7.89
CA PHE A 453 16.31 -11.73 -7.92
C PHE A 453 15.39 -10.74 -7.20
N ARG A 454 15.93 -9.97 -6.25
CA ARG A 454 15.25 -8.86 -5.57
C ARG A 454 15.69 -7.54 -6.18
N PRO A 455 14.82 -6.83 -6.92
CA PRO A 455 15.14 -5.48 -7.38
C PRO A 455 15.27 -4.52 -6.19
N LEU A 456 16.30 -3.68 -6.21
CA LEU A 456 16.51 -2.61 -5.22
C LEU A 456 16.47 -1.21 -5.85
N SER A 457 16.94 -1.07 -7.09
CA SER A 457 16.91 0.19 -7.83
C SER A 457 16.85 -0.07 -9.33
N HIS A 458 16.33 0.90 -10.09
CA HIS A 458 16.12 0.78 -11.53
C HIS A 458 16.51 2.07 -12.26
N TRP A 459 16.91 1.92 -13.53
CA TRP A 459 17.26 2.99 -14.45
C TRP A 459 16.68 2.69 -15.84
N PRO A 460 16.40 3.71 -16.67
CA PRO A 460 16.05 3.49 -18.07
C PRO A 460 17.09 2.60 -18.77
N GLY A 461 16.66 1.73 -19.67
CA GLY A 461 17.57 0.92 -20.47
C GLY A 461 18.22 1.78 -21.55
N GLU A 462 19.54 1.93 -21.51
CA GLU A 462 20.28 2.47 -22.66
C GLU A 462 20.42 1.38 -23.73
N GLU A 463 20.39 1.77 -25.02
CA GLU A 463 20.86 0.91 -26.10
C GLU A 463 22.25 0.42 -25.72
N ALA A 464 22.44 -0.90 -25.72
CA ALA A 464 23.68 -1.52 -25.29
C ALA A 464 24.85 -1.05 -26.18
N ALA A 465 25.53 0.03 -25.78
CA ALA A 465 26.95 0.12 -26.06
C ALA A 465 27.55 -1.15 -25.47
N ALA A 466 28.28 -1.92 -26.27
CA ALA A 466 28.89 -3.17 -25.85
C ALA A 466 29.84 -2.91 -24.67
N ALA A 467 29.30 -2.90 -23.47
CA ALA A 467 30.06 -2.77 -22.25
C ALA A 467 30.85 -4.08 -22.12
N PRO A 468 32.17 -4.01 -21.91
CA PRO A 468 32.96 -5.21 -21.67
C PRO A 468 32.38 -5.97 -20.47
N ALA A 469 32.44 -7.31 -20.53
CA ALA A 469 32.07 -8.17 -19.41
C ALA A 469 32.72 -7.65 -18.12
N LEU A 470 31.90 -7.17 -17.20
CA LEU A 470 32.36 -6.61 -15.94
C LEU A 470 32.29 -7.75 -14.92
N ARG A 471 33.23 -8.69 -15.04
CA ARG A 471 33.46 -9.66 -13.96
C ARG A 471 33.59 -8.88 -12.66
N ASN A 472 32.82 -9.28 -11.66
CA ASN A 472 32.92 -8.67 -10.35
C ASN A 472 34.40 -8.71 -9.88
N PRO A 473 35.03 -7.57 -9.56
CA PRO A 473 36.46 -7.52 -9.24
C PRO A 473 36.83 -8.43 -8.06
N GLU A 474 35.89 -8.69 -7.14
CA GLU A 474 36.08 -9.62 -6.02
C GLU A 474 36.31 -11.07 -6.48
N ILE A 475 35.75 -11.44 -7.63
CA ILE A 475 35.92 -12.75 -8.25
C ILE A 475 37.13 -12.73 -9.18
N ALA A 476 37.29 -11.66 -9.97
CA ALA A 476 38.37 -11.53 -10.96
C ALA A 476 39.78 -11.55 -10.36
N ALA A 477 39.96 -11.09 -9.11
CA ALA A 477 41.28 -10.92 -8.48
C ALA A 477 42.05 -12.22 -8.15
N VAL A 478 41.43 -13.41 -8.27
CA VAL A 478 42.10 -14.68 -7.99
C VAL A 478 41.61 -15.76 -8.94
N VAL A 479 42.35 -15.98 -10.04
CA VAL A 479 42.36 -17.31 -10.66
C VAL A 479 43.10 -18.21 -9.66
N PRO A 480 42.52 -19.34 -9.19
CA PRO A 480 43.29 -20.28 -8.41
C PRO A 480 44.44 -20.77 -9.30
N GLN A 481 45.68 -20.36 -9.02
CA GLN A 481 46.88 -21.05 -9.52
C GLN A 481 47.09 -22.39 -8.79
N GLY A 482 46.01 -23.07 -8.46
CA GLY A 482 46.02 -24.48 -8.10
C GLY A 482 45.74 -25.26 -9.37
N THR A 483 46.77 -25.89 -9.91
CA THR A 483 46.67 -26.98 -10.89
C THR A 483 45.88 -28.14 -10.28
N ALA A 484 44.56 -27.98 -10.12
CA ALA A 484 43.71 -29.14 -10.26
C ALA A 484 43.76 -29.46 -11.76
N PRO A 485 44.21 -30.66 -12.18
CA PRO A 485 44.11 -31.02 -13.57
C PRO A 485 42.65 -30.82 -13.98
N ALA A 486 42.43 -30.31 -15.19
CA ALA A 486 41.15 -30.41 -15.86
C ALA A 486 40.84 -31.91 -15.96
N ALA A 487 40.29 -32.48 -14.90
CA ALA A 487 39.59 -33.74 -14.98
C ALA A 487 38.51 -33.49 -16.03
N ASP A 488 38.43 -34.36 -17.03
CA ASP A 488 37.21 -34.47 -17.83
C ASP A 488 36.03 -34.37 -16.86
N PRO A 489 34.98 -33.57 -17.15
CA PRO A 489 33.82 -33.49 -16.30
C PRO A 489 33.18 -34.88 -16.23
N GLN A 490 33.65 -35.70 -15.30
CA GLN A 490 32.98 -36.92 -14.91
C GLN A 490 31.65 -36.45 -14.35
N GLU A 491 30.55 -36.92 -14.94
CA GLU A 491 29.22 -36.71 -14.38
C GLU A 491 29.24 -37.22 -12.94
N VAL A 492 29.29 -36.28 -11.99
CA VAL A 492 29.19 -36.57 -10.56
C VAL A 492 27.72 -36.93 -10.32
N PRO A 493 27.37 -38.20 -10.01
CA PRO A 493 25.97 -38.60 -9.91
C PRO A 493 25.31 -37.94 -8.70
N LEU A 494 24.51 -36.91 -8.92
CA LEU A 494 23.82 -36.18 -7.85
C LEU A 494 22.63 -36.97 -7.31
N PRO A 495 22.33 -36.85 -6.01
CA PRO A 495 21.16 -37.51 -5.43
C PRO A 495 19.85 -36.93 -5.99
N SER A 496 18.85 -37.80 -6.22
CA SER A 496 17.54 -37.38 -6.73
C SER A 496 16.83 -36.44 -5.73
N PRO A 497 16.43 -35.23 -6.15
CA PRO A 497 15.71 -34.29 -5.28
C PRO A 497 14.39 -34.88 -4.74
N ALA A 498 13.65 -35.59 -5.59
CA ALA A 498 12.38 -36.20 -5.23
C ALA A 498 12.55 -37.34 -4.21
N GLN A 499 13.64 -38.12 -4.34
CA GLN A 499 13.96 -39.18 -3.38
C GLN A 499 14.31 -38.61 -2.01
N LEU A 500 15.22 -37.63 -1.96
CA LEU A 500 15.61 -36.98 -0.69
C LEU A 500 14.40 -36.35 0.01
N LEU A 501 13.53 -35.68 -0.75
CA LEU A 501 12.33 -35.08 -0.20
C LEU A 501 11.36 -36.13 0.37
N ARG A 502 11.14 -37.24 -0.35
CA ARG A 502 10.27 -38.33 0.11
C ARG A 502 10.78 -38.97 1.40
N ILE A 503 12.08 -39.25 1.47
CA ILE A 503 12.74 -39.75 2.69
C ILE A 503 12.57 -38.75 3.83
N ALA A 504 12.82 -37.46 3.58
CA ALA A 504 12.71 -36.43 4.60
C ALA A 504 11.27 -36.23 5.09
N LEU A 505 10.26 -36.31 4.23
CA LEU A 505 8.85 -36.18 4.61
C LEU A 505 8.40 -37.32 5.54
N LEU A 506 8.73 -38.57 5.20
CA LEU A 506 8.42 -39.76 6.00
C LEU A 506 9.30 -39.88 7.25
N GLY A 507 10.51 -39.35 7.18
CA GLY A 507 11.56 -39.52 8.17
C GLY A 507 12.44 -40.73 7.88
N THR A 508 13.75 -40.63 8.16
CA THR A 508 14.72 -41.71 7.91
C THR A 508 14.34 -43.01 8.63
N ARG A 509 13.68 -42.91 9.79
CA ARG A 509 13.22 -44.08 10.56
C ARG A 509 12.10 -44.85 9.86
N GLN A 510 11.22 -44.18 9.11
CA GLN A 510 10.00 -44.77 8.56
C GLN A 510 10.09 -45.05 7.06
N SER A 511 10.94 -44.34 6.31
CA SER A 511 10.97 -44.48 4.84
C SER A 511 11.38 -45.86 4.35
N GLY A 512 12.31 -46.53 5.06
CA GLY A 512 12.91 -47.80 4.63
C GLY A 512 13.82 -47.70 3.39
N GLU A 513 13.88 -46.53 2.73
CA GLU A 513 14.72 -46.28 1.56
C GLU A 513 16.16 -45.95 1.98
N THR A 514 17.13 -46.43 1.20
CA THR A 514 18.54 -46.04 1.38
C THR A 514 18.75 -44.60 0.94
N VAL A 515 19.33 -43.77 1.82
CA VAL A 515 19.73 -42.40 1.46
C VAL A 515 20.89 -42.49 0.47
N PRO A 516 20.82 -41.82 -0.70
CA PRO A 516 21.91 -41.84 -1.67
C PRO A 516 23.19 -41.24 -1.08
N ALA A 517 24.34 -41.84 -1.42
CA ALA A 517 25.64 -41.29 -1.04
C ALA A 517 25.94 -40.03 -1.84
N ILE A 518 26.70 -39.12 -1.25
CA ILE A 518 27.16 -37.91 -1.93
C ILE A 518 28.48 -38.26 -2.59
N PRO A 519 28.67 -37.99 -3.89
CA PRO A 519 29.95 -38.27 -4.52
C PRO A 519 30.89 -37.12 -4.19
N THR A 520 31.72 -37.27 -3.16
CA THR A 520 33.00 -36.56 -2.91
C THR A 520 33.57 -36.95 -1.54
N GLY A 521 34.89 -36.74 -1.36
CA GLY A 521 35.72 -37.16 -0.20
C GLY A 521 35.42 -36.49 1.15
N PHE A 522 34.15 -36.43 1.53
CA PHE A 522 33.71 -36.03 2.87
C PHE A 522 34.02 -37.12 3.91
N THR A 523 34.03 -36.74 5.19
CA THR A 523 34.01 -37.71 6.28
C THR A 523 32.77 -38.60 6.15
N PRO A 524 32.89 -39.93 6.35
CA PRO A 524 31.75 -40.83 6.26
C PRO A 524 30.64 -40.38 7.22
N ALA A 525 29.39 -40.42 6.76
CA ALA A 525 28.25 -40.17 7.63
C ALA A 525 28.12 -41.32 8.65
N ASP A 526 27.90 -40.99 9.92
CA ASP A 526 27.74 -41.96 11.00
C ASP A 526 26.37 -42.68 10.94
N GLY A 527 25.43 -42.15 10.15
CA GLY A 527 24.08 -42.70 10.01
C GLY A 527 23.24 -42.02 8.91
N PRO A 528 22.02 -42.53 8.65
CA PRO A 528 21.17 -42.06 7.56
C PRO A 528 20.68 -40.62 7.73
N GLU A 529 20.49 -40.14 8.97
CA GLU A 529 20.08 -38.77 9.27
C GLU A 529 21.15 -37.75 8.83
N GLN A 530 22.41 -38.01 9.19
CA GLN A 530 23.54 -37.17 8.78
C GLN A 530 23.70 -37.21 7.27
N GLN A 531 23.62 -38.41 6.67
CA GLN A 531 23.73 -38.58 5.22
C GLN A 531 22.65 -37.79 4.48
N LEU A 532 21.41 -37.79 4.98
CA LEU A 532 20.30 -37.03 4.39
C LEU A 532 20.55 -35.52 4.44
N LEU A 533 21.00 -34.98 5.58
CA LEU A 533 21.30 -33.55 5.72
C LEU A 533 22.49 -33.12 4.85
N LEU A 534 23.55 -33.93 4.79
CA LEU A 534 24.68 -33.68 3.90
C LEU A 534 24.25 -33.69 2.43
N ALA A 535 23.41 -34.66 2.03
CA ALA A 535 22.95 -34.80 0.65
C ALA A 535 22.03 -33.65 0.26
N ALA A 536 21.13 -33.26 1.15
CA ALA A 536 20.27 -32.10 0.99
C ALA A 536 21.07 -30.79 0.87
N GLY A 537 22.09 -30.59 1.72
CA GLY A 537 22.96 -29.41 1.66
C GLY A 537 23.78 -29.34 0.38
N THR A 538 24.36 -30.47 -0.05
CA THR A 538 25.11 -30.57 -1.31
C THR A 538 24.22 -30.25 -2.50
N LEU A 539 23.05 -30.89 -2.57
CA LEU A 539 22.10 -30.68 -3.65
C LEU A 539 21.61 -29.23 -3.67
N ALA A 540 21.33 -28.62 -2.50
CA ALA A 540 20.94 -27.23 -2.40
C ALA A 540 22.02 -26.28 -2.95
N LEU A 541 23.29 -26.51 -2.60
CA LEU A 541 24.42 -25.71 -3.09
C LEU A 541 24.58 -25.85 -4.61
N VAL A 542 24.56 -27.08 -5.12
CA VAL A 542 24.71 -27.36 -6.55
C VAL A 542 23.55 -26.79 -7.36
N GLN A 543 22.31 -26.88 -6.86
CA GLN A 543 21.14 -26.27 -7.51
C GLN A 543 21.23 -24.73 -7.57
N ARG A 544 21.84 -24.10 -6.56
CA ARG A 544 22.03 -22.65 -6.52
C ARG A 544 23.16 -22.20 -7.44
N ALA A 545 24.32 -22.90 -7.42
CA ALA A 545 25.45 -22.61 -8.29
C ALA A 545 25.13 -22.89 -9.77
N GLY A 546 24.48 -24.02 -10.05
CA GLY A 546 24.10 -24.47 -11.40
C GLY A 546 22.73 -23.99 -11.84
N PHE A 547 22.18 -22.91 -11.25
CA PHE A 547 20.90 -22.37 -11.68
C PHE A 547 21.00 -21.89 -13.13
N LEU A 548 20.14 -22.41 -13.99
CA LEU A 548 19.99 -21.94 -15.37
C LEU A 548 18.64 -21.27 -15.51
N ALA A 549 18.64 -20.06 -16.07
CA ALA A 549 17.42 -19.31 -16.32
C ALA A 549 16.56 -20.05 -17.36
N PRO A 550 15.32 -20.44 -17.03
CA PRO A 550 14.45 -21.10 -18.00
C PRO A 550 14.11 -20.16 -19.15
N THR A 551 14.09 -20.69 -20.37
CA THR A 551 13.54 -19.98 -21.52
C THR A 551 12.04 -19.79 -21.34
N THR A 552 11.55 -18.56 -21.45
CA THR A 552 10.13 -18.27 -21.38
C THR A 552 9.58 -18.14 -22.80
N PRO A 553 8.55 -18.90 -23.20
CA PRO A 553 7.98 -18.81 -24.55
C PRO A 553 7.12 -17.55 -24.75
N VAL A 554 6.77 -16.87 -23.66
CA VAL A 554 5.95 -15.64 -23.65
C VAL A 554 6.85 -14.43 -23.78
N ALA A 555 6.60 -13.60 -24.80
CA ALA A 555 7.29 -12.33 -24.99
C ALA A 555 6.74 -11.25 -24.04
N PRO A 556 7.57 -10.26 -23.60
CA PRO A 556 7.10 -9.13 -22.81
C PRO A 556 5.96 -8.38 -23.53
N PRO A 557 4.97 -7.88 -22.76
CA PRO A 557 3.94 -7.02 -23.34
C PRO A 557 4.60 -5.81 -24.01
N ALA A 558 4.12 -5.45 -25.20
CA ALA A 558 4.61 -4.25 -25.88
C ALA A 558 4.38 -3.01 -24.99
N PRO A 559 5.31 -2.05 -24.94
CA PRO A 559 5.10 -0.79 -24.22
C PRO A 559 3.84 -0.06 -24.67
N PRO A 560 3.21 0.76 -23.80
CA PRO A 560 2.05 1.55 -24.17
C PRO A 560 2.37 2.57 -25.26
N PRO A 561 1.38 3.01 -26.05
CA PRO A 561 1.57 4.12 -26.97
C PRO A 561 1.90 5.42 -26.21
N PRO A 562 2.42 6.46 -26.90
CA PRO A 562 2.71 7.74 -26.29
C PRO A 562 1.48 8.36 -25.60
N GLU A 563 1.70 9.01 -24.46
CA GLU A 563 0.64 9.64 -23.69
C GLU A 563 -0.06 10.77 -24.44
N ILE A 564 -1.37 10.90 -24.20
CA ILE A 564 -2.19 12.03 -24.68
C ILE A 564 -2.57 12.86 -23.45
N GLY A 565 -1.77 13.88 -23.16
CA GLY A 565 -1.95 14.77 -22.01
C GLY A 565 -0.66 14.92 -21.20
N GLU A 566 -0.74 15.66 -20.10
CA GLU A 566 0.41 15.87 -19.21
C GLU A 566 0.14 15.34 -17.80
N PRO A 567 1.07 14.58 -17.20
CA PRO A 567 0.98 14.20 -15.79
C PRO A 567 0.79 15.41 -14.88
N LEU A 568 0.12 15.20 -13.74
CA LEU A 568 0.04 16.22 -12.70
C LEU A 568 1.44 16.70 -12.27
N GLY A 569 1.57 18.01 -12.06
CA GLY A 569 2.79 18.61 -11.50
C GLY A 569 3.01 18.22 -10.03
N PRO A 570 4.06 18.73 -9.38
CA PRO A 570 4.40 18.37 -8.00
C PRO A 570 3.25 18.61 -7.01
N ARG A 571 2.58 19.77 -7.05
CA ARG A 571 1.42 20.05 -6.19
C ARG A 571 0.26 19.14 -6.52
N GLY A 572 -0.03 18.91 -7.80
CA GLY A 572 -1.09 18.00 -8.23
C GLY A 572 -0.86 16.57 -7.77
N THR A 573 0.38 16.09 -7.85
CA THR A 573 0.82 14.77 -7.36
C THR A 573 0.55 14.62 -5.86
N GLU A 574 0.88 15.64 -5.06
CA GLU A 574 0.59 15.63 -3.61
C GLU A 574 -0.91 15.68 -3.32
N CYS A 575 -1.65 16.53 -4.03
CA CYS A 575 -3.09 16.62 -3.85
C CYS A 575 -3.78 15.30 -4.21
N PHE A 576 -3.35 14.67 -5.31
CA PHE A 576 -3.87 13.36 -5.72
C PHE A 576 -3.52 12.26 -4.70
N ARG A 577 -2.30 12.25 -4.17
CA ARG A 577 -1.92 11.33 -3.09
C ARG A 577 -2.75 11.54 -1.82
N ALA A 578 -2.97 12.80 -1.43
CA ALA A 578 -3.81 13.15 -0.29
C ALA A 578 -5.27 12.75 -0.50
N LEU A 579 -5.78 12.91 -1.74
CA LEU A 579 -7.09 12.43 -2.15
C LEU A 579 -7.16 10.91 -1.95
N LEU A 580 -6.19 10.12 -2.41
CA LEU A 580 -6.19 8.66 -2.25
C LEU A 580 -6.10 8.21 -0.77
N ALA A 581 -5.23 8.84 0.01
CA ALA A 581 -4.90 8.38 1.37
C ALA A 581 -5.93 8.78 2.44
N SER A 582 -6.73 9.83 2.23
CA SER A 582 -7.55 10.44 3.28
C SER A 582 -9.05 10.40 2.98
N ASN A 583 -9.82 9.82 3.90
CA ASN A 583 -11.29 9.88 3.84
C ASN A 583 -11.84 11.32 4.01
N ARG A 584 -11.04 12.23 4.56
CA ARG A 584 -11.41 13.64 4.74
C ARG A 584 -11.71 14.34 3.42
N TYR A 585 -11.01 13.96 2.35
CA TYR A 585 -11.08 14.63 1.05
C TYR A 585 -11.92 13.86 0.03
N VAL A 586 -12.66 12.83 0.46
CA VAL A 586 -13.52 12.01 -0.42
C VAL A 586 -14.52 12.85 -1.20
N ALA A 587 -15.08 13.89 -0.56
CA ALA A 587 -16.03 14.81 -1.19
C ALA A 587 -15.46 15.56 -2.41
N PHE A 588 -14.14 15.65 -2.55
CA PHE A 588 -13.47 16.37 -3.63
C PHE A 588 -13.01 15.48 -4.79
N ARG A 589 -12.99 14.15 -4.59
CA ARG A 589 -12.36 13.19 -5.52
C ARG A 589 -13.00 13.24 -6.91
N THR A 590 -14.30 13.00 -7.01
CA THR A 590 -15.01 12.88 -8.29
C THR A 590 -14.91 14.17 -9.11
N THR A 591 -15.22 15.31 -8.51
CA THR A 591 -15.15 16.61 -9.20
C THR A 591 -13.72 16.92 -9.66
N TYR A 592 -12.72 16.58 -8.86
CA TYR A 592 -11.33 16.80 -9.25
C TYR A 592 -10.90 15.86 -10.39
N TRP A 593 -11.33 14.60 -10.40
CA TRP A 593 -11.07 13.67 -11.50
C TRP A 593 -11.71 14.15 -12.81
N GLU A 594 -12.95 14.66 -12.76
CA GLU A 594 -13.61 15.27 -13.91
C GLU A 594 -12.83 16.50 -14.44
N GLN A 595 -12.37 17.35 -13.53
CA GLN A 595 -11.54 18.50 -13.90
C GLN A 595 -10.20 18.09 -14.49
N MET A 596 -9.55 17.04 -13.96
CA MET A 596 -8.34 16.49 -14.55
C MET A 596 -8.58 16.06 -16.00
N ALA A 597 -9.68 15.33 -16.27
CA ALA A 597 -10.03 14.91 -17.63
C ALA A 597 -10.27 16.11 -18.57
N GLN A 598 -11.00 17.13 -18.10
CA GLN A 598 -11.26 18.36 -18.86
C GLN A 598 -9.98 19.14 -19.19
N HIS A 599 -9.01 19.15 -18.28
CA HIS A 599 -7.72 19.82 -18.44
C HIS A 599 -6.63 18.92 -19.04
N GLN A 600 -6.98 17.70 -19.50
CA GLN A 600 -6.05 16.71 -20.05
C GLN A 600 -4.86 16.40 -19.11
N ARG A 601 -5.15 16.32 -17.81
CA ARG A 601 -4.18 16.00 -16.76
C ARG A 601 -4.22 14.52 -16.42
N LEU A 602 -3.04 13.90 -16.41
CA LEU A 602 -2.88 12.48 -16.16
C LEU A 602 -2.42 12.21 -14.72
N VAL A 603 -2.79 11.05 -14.20
CA VAL A 603 -2.25 10.51 -12.95
C VAL A 603 -0.76 10.24 -13.16
N PRO A 604 0.12 10.76 -12.29
CA PRO A 604 1.56 10.50 -12.38
C PRO A 604 1.85 8.99 -12.32
N PRO A 605 2.84 8.47 -13.09
CA PRO A 605 3.19 7.05 -13.10
C PRO A 605 3.40 6.46 -11.69
N ALA A 606 4.08 7.21 -10.81
CA ALA A 606 4.34 6.85 -9.42
C ALA A 606 3.07 6.66 -8.55
N LEU A 607 1.90 7.09 -9.03
CA LEU A 607 0.61 6.97 -8.33
C LEU A 607 -0.40 6.09 -9.08
N LEU A 608 -0.06 5.55 -10.24
CA LEU A 608 -0.98 4.72 -11.03
C LEU A 608 -1.42 3.47 -10.27
N VAL A 609 -0.51 2.74 -9.64
CA VAL A 609 -0.85 1.54 -8.86
C VAL A 609 -1.76 1.88 -7.68
N ALA A 610 -1.42 2.94 -6.93
CA ALA A 610 -2.26 3.42 -5.83
C ALA A 610 -3.65 3.86 -6.30
N ALA A 611 -3.75 4.47 -7.50
CA ALA A 611 -5.01 4.84 -8.12
C ALA A 611 -5.83 3.60 -8.51
N LEU A 612 -5.23 2.64 -9.20
CA LEU A 612 -5.89 1.41 -9.68
C LEU A 612 -6.34 0.52 -8.51
N ASN A 613 -5.60 0.48 -7.41
CA ASN A 613 -6.00 -0.22 -6.19
C ASN A 613 -7.16 0.46 -5.44
N SER A 614 -7.43 1.75 -5.69
CA SER A 614 -8.52 2.48 -5.05
C SER A 614 -9.89 1.99 -5.52
N ALA A 615 -10.66 1.38 -4.60
CA ALA A 615 -12.02 0.93 -4.87
C ALA A 615 -12.96 2.09 -5.25
N ASP A 616 -12.77 3.26 -4.65
CA ASP A 616 -13.55 4.46 -5.00
C ASP A 616 -13.28 4.90 -6.43
N LEU A 617 -12.00 4.89 -6.83
CA LEU A 617 -11.59 5.25 -8.19
C LEU A 617 -12.23 4.26 -9.18
N ARG A 618 -12.09 2.94 -8.94
CA ARG A 618 -12.71 1.90 -9.79
C ARG A 618 -14.24 1.99 -9.89
N ARG A 619 -14.94 2.39 -8.81
CA ARG A 619 -16.42 2.54 -8.82
C ARG A 619 -16.91 3.72 -9.65
N HIS A 620 -16.16 4.82 -9.67
CA HIS A 620 -16.55 6.07 -10.33
C HIS A 620 -15.95 6.23 -11.73
N LEU A 621 -14.99 5.39 -12.12
CA LEU A 621 -14.32 5.45 -13.42
C LEU A 621 -14.98 4.81 -14.65
N PRO A 622 -16.15 4.12 -14.62
CA PRO A 622 -16.76 3.70 -15.88
C PRO A 622 -17.12 4.98 -16.64
N GLY A 623 -16.27 5.43 -17.56
CA GLY A 623 -16.38 6.82 -18.00
C GLY A 623 -15.31 7.33 -18.95
N ALA A 624 -15.61 8.54 -19.44
CA ALA A 624 -14.64 9.56 -19.82
C ALA A 624 -13.55 9.83 -18.76
N LEU A 625 -13.74 9.35 -17.52
CA LEU A 625 -12.77 9.43 -16.43
C LEU A 625 -11.62 8.42 -16.54
N SER A 626 -11.70 7.39 -17.40
CA SER A 626 -10.56 6.51 -17.71
C SER A 626 -9.39 7.24 -18.38
N ALA A 627 -9.68 8.38 -19.03
CA ALA A 627 -8.68 9.20 -19.70
C ALA A 627 -7.62 9.74 -18.73
N ILE A 628 -7.96 9.97 -17.45
CA ILE A 628 -6.99 10.51 -16.48
C ILE A 628 -5.88 9.51 -16.16
N LEU A 629 -6.07 8.22 -16.41
CA LEU A 629 -5.04 7.20 -16.19
C LEU A 629 -4.00 7.15 -17.32
N GLY A 630 -4.28 7.79 -18.45
CA GLY A 630 -3.42 7.77 -19.62
C GLY A 630 -3.32 6.40 -20.28
N GLU A 631 -2.49 6.32 -21.31
CA GLU A 631 -2.21 5.10 -22.05
C GLU A 631 -1.45 4.09 -21.18
N ARG A 632 -0.53 4.57 -20.33
CA ARG A 632 0.19 3.71 -19.39
C ARG A 632 -0.71 3.07 -18.34
N GLY A 633 -1.65 3.82 -17.76
CA GLY A 633 -2.57 3.27 -16.76
C GLY A 633 -3.52 2.23 -17.35
N ARG A 634 -3.97 2.42 -18.60
CA ARG A 634 -4.76 1.43 -19.35
C ARG A 634 -3.95 0.17 -19.63
N TRP A 635 -2.72 0.32 -20.11
CA TRP A 635 -1.80 -0.78 -20.36
C TRP A 635 -1.48 -1.58 -19.08
N LEU A 636 -1.33 -0.92 -17.92
CA LEU A 636 -1.19 -1.60 -16.63
C LEU A 636 -2.46 -2.38 -16.27
N ALA A 637 -3.65 -1.78 -16.45
CA ALA A 637 -4.92 -2.42 -16.13
C ALA A 637 -5.18 -3.68 -16.97
N GLN A 638 -4.68 -3.75 -18.21
CA GLN A 638 -4.75 -4.95 -19.06
C GLN A 638 -3.95 -6.13 -18.49
N GLN A 639 -2.90 -5.86 -17.71
CA GLN A 639 -2.02 -6.90 -17.17
C GLN A 639 -2.53 -7.47 -15.84
N ASN A 640 -3.44 -6.78 -15.15
CA ASN A 640 -3.98 -7.21 -13.86
C ASN A 640 -5.52 -7.41 -13.92
N PRO A 641 -6.03 -8.65 -13.81
CA PRO A 641 -7.46 -8.97 -13.76
C PRO A 641 -8.29 -8.08 -12.81
N GLU A 642 -7.74 -7.71 -11.65
CA GLU A 642 -8.47 -6.91 -10.64
C GLU A 642 -8.73 -5.45 -11.06
N TRP A 643 -8.01 -4.97 -12.07
CA TRP A 643 -8.10 -3.61 -12.58
C TRP A 643 -8.93 -3.52 -13.87
N HIS A 644 -9.37 -4.64 -14.45
CA HIS A 644 -10.15 -4.67 -15.67
C HIS A 644 -11.44 -3.82 -15.65
N PRO A 645 -12.15 -3.62 -14.52
CA PRO A 645 -13.29 -2.70 -14.48
C PRO A 645 -12.96 -1.27 -14.93
N VAL A 646 -11.69 -0.85 -14.85
CA VAL A 646 -11.22 0.45 -15.33
C VAL A 646 -11.17 0.52 -16.86
N LEU A 647 -11.00 -0.63 -17.52
CA LEU A 647 -11.01 -0.76 -18.97
C LEU A 647 -12.43 -0.71 -19.54
N ALA A 648 -13.45 -0.80 -18.70
CA ALA A 648 -14.84 -0.61 -19.08
C ALA A 648 -15.11 0.89 -19.34
N GLN A 649 -14.52 1.42 -20.42
CA GLN A 649 -15.04 2.42 -21.35
C GLN A 649 -13.98 2.75 -22.42
N VAL A 650 -13.95 1.96 -23.50
CA VAL A 650 -14.01 2.34 -24.93
C VAL A 650 -14.43 1.08 -25.74
N HIS A 651 -15.47 0.35 -25.34
CA HIS A 651 -16.16 -0.52 -26.30
C HIS A 651 -17.24 0.33 -26.98
N PRO A 652 -17.37 0.30 -28.32
CA PRO A 652 -18.49 0.96 -29.00
C PRO A 652 -19.78 0.56 -28.30
N LEU A 653 -20.65 1.54 -28.05
CA LEU A 653 -21.83 1.49 -27.18
C LEU A 653 -22.87 0.40 -27.47
N GLN A 654 -22.62 -0.56 -28.35
CA GLN A 654 -23.57 -1.57 -28.81
C GLN A 654 -22.88 -2.88 -29.26
N ASP A 655 -21.70 -3.23 -28.72
CA ASP A 655 -21.12 -4.54 -29.05
C ASP A 655 -21.95 -5.67 -28.43
N ARG A 656 -22.67 -6.39 -29.30
CA ARG A 656 -23.52 -7.52 -28.93
C ARG A 656 -22.72 -8.64 -28.24
N ALA A 657 -21.41 -8.73 -28.49
CA ALA A 657 -20.53 -9.69 -27.82
C ALA A 657 -20.50 -9.53 -26.29
N THR A 658 -20.65 -8.29 -25.79
CA THR A 658 -20.75 -8.00 -24.34
C THR A 658 -22.00 -8.64 -23.72
N TRP A 659 -23.12 -8.68 -24.45
CA TRP A 659 -24.33 -9.36 -23.95
C TRP A 659 -24.19 -10.89 -23.99
N GLU A 660 -23.60 -11.41 -25.06
CA GLU A 660 -23.53 -12.85 -25.34
C GLU A 660 -22.47 -13.58 -24.49
N THR A 661 -21.34 -12.94 -24.20
CA THR A 661 -20.18 -13.56 -23.53
C THR A 661 -19.73 -12.85 -22.25
N GLY A 662 -20.30 -11.69 -21.95
CA GLY A 662 -19.96 -10.91 -20.76
C GLY A 662 -20.45 -11.50 -19.45
N THR A 663 -19.85 -11.05 -18.35
CA THR A 663 -20.29 -11.40 -16.99
C THR A 663 -21.66 -10.78 -16.69
N LEU A 664 -22.30 -11.20 -15.59
CA LEU A 664 -23.57 -10.60 -15.15
C LEU A 664 -23.45 -9.08 -14.92
N ILE A 665 -22.28 -8.61 -14.48
CA ILE A 665 -22.02 -7.18 -14.28
C ILE A 665 -22.02 -6.45 -15.62
N ASP A 666 -21.33 -7.00 -16.62
CA ASP A 666 -21.26 -6.43 -17.98
C ASP A 666 -22.65 -6.37 -18.62
N ARG A 667 -23.44 -7.44 -18.46
CA ARG A 667 -24.81 -7.54 -19.00
C ARG A 667 -25.78 -6.55 -18.36
N ARG A 668 -25.68 -6.31 -17.05
CA ARG A 668 -26.50 -5.30 -16.35
C ARG A 668 -26.18 -3.89 -16.84
N PHE A 669 -24.89 -3.56 -16.95
CA PHE A 669 -24.46 -2.26 -17.45
C PHE A 669 -24.89 -2.04 -18.92
N PHE A 670 -24.70 -3.05 -19.77
CA PHE A 670 -25.15 -3.05 -21.15
C PHE A 670 -26.67 -2.77 -21.24
N LEU A 671 -27.47 -3.50 -20.46
CA LEU A 671 -28.93 -3.37 -20.47
C LEU A 671 -29.40 -1.98 -20.01
N HIS A 672 -28.79 -1.43 -18.94
CA HIS A 672 -29.13 -0.10 -18.45
C HIS A 672 -28.90 0.99 -19.52
N GLN A 673 -27.77 0.93 -20.22
CA GLN A 673 -27.45 1.86 -21.31
C GLN A 673 -28.35 1.64 -22.54
N LEU A 674 -28.62 0.39 -22.88
CA LEU A 674 -29.49 0.05 -24.01
C LEU A 674 -30.91 0.54 -23.75
N HIS A 675 -31.48 0.35 -22.55
CA HIS A 675 -32.84 0.80 -22.26
C HIS A 675 -32.99 2.34 -22.29
N GLN A 676 -31.93 3.10 -22.01
CA GLN A 676 -31.94 4.57 -22.16
C GLN A 676 -31.90 5.03 -23.61
N SER A 677 -31.19 4.30 -24.48
CA SER A 677 -30.95 4.70 -25.88
C SER A 677 -31.93 4.08 -26.87
N ASP A 678 -32.30 2.81 -26.67
CA ASP A 678 -33.26 2.02 -27.42
C ASP A 678 -34.06 1.07 -26.48
N PRO A 679 -35.14 1.57 -25.85
CA PRO A 679 -35.97 0.79 -24.93
C PRO A 679 -36.65 -0.42 -25.58
N GLU A 680 -36.92 -0.36 -26.90
CA GLU A 680 -37.58 -1.45 -27.62
C GLU A 680 -36.64 -2.64 -27.76
N GLN A 681 -35.42 -2.40 -28.22
CA GLN A 681 -34.41 -3.44 -28.33
C GLN A 681 -34.05 -4.06 -26.96
N ALA A 682 -33.96 -3.24 -25.90
CA ALA A 682 -33.74 -3.74 -24.55
C ALA A 682 -34.85 -4.70 -24.07
N ARG A 683 -36.11 -4.38 -24.36
CA ARG A 683 -37.25 -5.26 -24.05
C ARG A 683 -37.19 -6.57 -24.81
N GLU A 684 -36.91 -6.54 -26.11
CA GLU A 684 -36.79 -7.74 -26.93
C GLU A 684 -35.69 -8.67 -26.40
N LEU A 685 -34.55 -8.07 -26.05
CA LEU A 685 -33.40 -8.79 -25.51
C LEU A 685 -33.71 -9.44 -24.15
N LEU A 686 -34.38 -8.71 -23.25
CA LEU A 686 -34.86 -9.22 -21.98
C LEU A 686 -35.87 -10.35 -22.18
N ALA A 687 -36.89 -10.17 -23.04
CA ALA A 687 -37.91 -11.16 -23.31
C ALA A 687 -37.32 -12.48 -23.85
N ALA A 688 -36.29 -12.39 -24.71
CA ALA A 688 -35.58 -13.55 -25.24
C ALA A 688 -34.74 -14.28 -24.19
N THR A 689 -34.16 -13.55 -23.24
CA THR A 689 -33.10 -14.09 -22.37
C THR A 689 -33.60 -14.53 -21.00
N LEU A 690 -34.54 -13.80 -20.40
CA LEU A 690 -35.03 -14.09 -19.05
C LEU A 690 -35.57 -15.53 -18.88
N PRO A 691 -36.26 -16.17 -19.85
CA PRO A 691 -36.77 -17.54 -19.68
C PRO A 691 -35.68 -18.60 -19.40
N THR A 692 -34.45 -18.39 -19.88
CA THR A 692 -33.33 -19.33 -19.70
C THR A 692 -32.48 -19.04 -18.47
N GLU A 693 -32.72 -17.92 -17.80
CA GLU A 693 -31.91 -17.46 -16.68
C GLU A 693 -32.44 -17.95 -15.33
N ARG A 694 -31.52 -18.15 -14.37
CA ARG A 694 -31.89 -18.42 -12.97
C ARG A 694 -32.57 -17.20 -12.33
N ALA A 695 -33.40 -17.44 -11.31
CA ALA A 695 -34.21 -16.39 -10.66
C ALA A 695 -33.42 -15.17 -10.18
N ALA A 696 -32.25 -15.36 -9.58
CA ALA A 696 -31.41 -14.26 -9.13
C ALA A 696 -30.83 -13.43 -10.30
N THR A 697 -30.54 -14.05 -11.45
CA THR A 697 -30.15 -13.32 -12.66
C THR A 697 -31.35 -12.58 -13.27
N GLN A 698 -32.53 -13.21 -13.28
CA GLN A 698 -33.77 -12.57 -13.75
C GLN A 698 -34.06 -11.30 -12.94
N ALA A 699 -34.02 -11.39 -11.61
CA ALA A 699 -34.22 -10.26 -10.72
C ALA A 699 -33.16 -9.16 -10.94
N ALA A 700 -31.89 -9.53 -11.11
CA ALA A 700 -30.82 -8.56 -11.35
C ALA A 700 -30.97 -7.81 -12.68
N LEU A 701 -31.40 -8.48 -13.75
CA LEU A 701 -31.61 -7.86 -15.07
C LEU A 701 -32.88 -7.02 -15.11
N LEU A 702 -34.00 -7.52 -14.58
CA LEU A 702 -35.26 -6.76 -14.51
C LEU A 702 -35.11 -5.51 -13.63
N GLY A 703 -34.30 -5.58 -12.58
CA GLY A 703 -34.03 -4.45 -11.69
C GLY A 703 -33.35 -3.26 -12.37
N GLU A 704 -32.64 -3.46 -13.48
CA GLU A 704 -31.99 -2.36 -14.22
C GLU A 704 -32.99 -1.36 -14.82
N LEU A 705 -34.27 -1.74 -14.93
CA LEU A 705 -35.34 -0.90 -15.44
C LEU A 705 -35.86 0.12 -14.40
N GLU A 706 -35.42 0.06 -13.13
CA GLU A 706 -36.02 0.83 -12.02
C GLU A 706 -36.22 2.32 -12.35
N HIS A 707 -35.23 2.97 -12.95
CA HIS A 707 -35.26 4.41 -13.21
C HIS A 707 -35.67 4.80 -14.64
N THR A 708 -35.88 3.82 -15.52
CA THR A 708 -36.12 4.03 -16.94
C THR A 708 -37.41 3.39 -17.43
N VAL A 709 -38.11 2.61 -16.59
CA VAL A 709 -39.34 1.89 -16.92
C VAL A 709 -40.39 2.76 -17.60
N THR A 710 -40.99 2.22 -18.65
CA THR A 710 -41.98 2.86 -19.52
C THR A 710 -43.26 2.03 -19.57
N ALA A 711 -44.37 2.62 -20.02
CA ALA A 711 -45.64 1.91 -20.16
C ALA A 711 -45.55 0.68 -21.09
N ALA A 712 -44.65 0.69 -22.09
CA ALA A 712 -44.46 -0.43 -23.00
C ALA A 712 -43.73 -1.64 -22.36
N ASP A 713 -43.14 -1.47 -21.17
CA ASP A 713 -42.52 -2.57 -20.41
C ASP A 713 -43.56 -3.39 -19.61
N GLU A 714 -44.77 -2.87 -19.43
CA GLU A 714 -45.83 -3.47 -18.60
C GLU A 714 -46.15 -4.93 -18.97
N PRO A 715 -46.35 -5.32 -20.24
CA PRO A 715 -46.70 -6.70 -20.58
C PRO A 715 -45.62 -7.73 -20.20
N LEU A 716 -44.34 -7.36 -20.36
CA LEU A 716 -43.21 -8.19 -19.95
C LEU A 716 -43.19 -8.33 -18.42
N LEU A 717 -43.32 -7.22 -17.70
CA LEU A 717 -43.31 -7.20 -16.24
C LEU A 717 -44.49 -8.00 -15.65
N GLU A 718 -45.70 -7.91 -16.21
CA GLU A 718 -46.86 -8.70 -15.77
C GLU A 718 -46.60 -10.21 -15.82
N THR A 719 -45.83 -10.69 -16.82
CA THR A 719 -45.44 -12.10 -16.91
C THR A 719 -44.61 -12.53 -15.69
N TYR A 720 -43.72 -11.67 -15.22
CA TYR A 720 -42.83 -11.93 -14.08
C TYR A 720 -43.44 -11.58 -12.72
N LEU A 721 -44.55 -10.84 -12.68
CA LEU A 721 -45.38 -10.67 -11.48
C LEU A 721 -45.94 -12.02 -10.98
N ALA A 722 -46.21 -12.95 -11.91
CA ALA A 722 -46.67 -14.31 -11.62
C ALA A 722 -45.52 -15.33 -11.42
N ALA A 723 -44.25 -14.89 -11.36
CA ALA A 723 -43.11 -15.79 -11.23
C ALA A 723 -43.14 -16.60 -9.92
N LYS A 724 -42.65 -17.85 -9.95
CA LYS A 724 -42.57 -18.70 -8.74
C LYS A 724 -41.60 -18.14 -7.69
N SER A 725 -40.51 -17.50 -8.14
CA SER A 725 -39.51 -16.91 -7.24
C SER A 725 -40.04 -15.66 -6.54
N LYS A 726 -39.92 -15.63 -5.21
CA LYS A 726 -40.26 -14.45 -4.40
C LYS A 726 -39.39 -13.25 -4.77
N GLU A 727 -38.10 -13.46 -4.98
CA GLU A 727 -37.13 -12.41 -5.32
C GLU A 727 -37.53 -11.69 -6.62
N VAL A 728 -37.89 -12.45 -7.66
CA VAL A 728 -38.32 -11.90 -8.95
C VAL A 728 -39.60 -11.07 -8.81
N ARG A 729 -40.61 -11.58 -8.08
CA ARG A 729 -41.84 -10.83 -7.83
C ARG A 729 -41.58 -9.53 -7.08
N GLN A 730 -40.71 -9.57 -6.07
CA GLN A 730 -40.35 -8.40 -5.28
C GLN A 730 -39.59 -7.34 -6.08
N THR A 731 -38.82 -7.73 -7.11
CA THR A 731 -38.22 -6.80 -8.07
C THR A 731 -39.26 -6.17 -8.98
N VAL A 732 -40.21 -6.94 -9.49
CA VAL A 732 -41.17 -6.50 -10.52
C VAL A 732 -42.28 -5.60 -9.98
N VAL A 733 -42.79 -5.88 -8.78
CA VAL A 733 -43.91 -5.11 -8.19
C VAL A 733 -43.61 -3.60 -8.14
N PRO A 734 -42.45 -3.14 -7.62
CA PRO A 734 -42.05 -1.73 -7.66
C PRO A 734 -42.03 -1.10 -9.06
N LEU A 735 -41.63 -1.87 -10.09
CA LEU A 735 -41.55 -1.40 -11.48
C LEU A 735 -42.95 -1.15 -12.05
N LEU A 736 -43.87 -2.07 -11.82
CA LEU A 736 -45.27 -1.96 -12.29
C LEU A 736 -46.01 -0.80 -11.61
N VAL A 737 -45.83 -0.60 -10.31
CA VAL A 737 -46.56 0.46 -9.59
C VAL A 737 -46.00 1.87 -9.86
N ARG A 738 -44.78 1.97 -10.41
CA ARG A 738 -44.25 3.24 -10.93
C ARG A 738 -44.98 3.72 -12.18
N LEU A 739 -45.65 2.83 -12.90
CA LEU A 739 -46.46 3.18 -14.06
C LEU A 739 -47.82 3.75 -13.59
N PRO A 740 -48.15 5.03 -13.87
CA PRO A 740 -49.32 5.70 -13.29
C PRO A 740 -50.68 5.06 -13.60
N HIS A 741 -50.73 4.28 -14.69
CA HIS A 741 -51.96 3.68 -15.23
C HIS A 741 -51.88 2.16 -15.29
N SER A 742 -50.96 1.52 -14.56
CA SER A 742 -50.86 0.07 -14.62
C SER A 742 -52.10 -0.60 -14.04
N VAL A 743 -52.44 -1.76 -14.60
CA VAL A 743 -53.60 -2.54 -14.13
C VAL A 743 -53.43 -2.90 -12.65
N LEU A 744 -52.20 -3.15 -12.21
CA LEU A 744 -51.87 -3.44 -10.82
C LEU A 744 -52.25 -2.28 -9.88
N VAL A 745 -51.94 -1.04 -10.23
CA VAL A 745 -52.26 0.14 -9.40
C VAL A 745 -53.78 0.29 -9.22
N GLU A 746 -54.57 0.05 -10.26
CA GLU A 746 -56.04 0.10 -10.16
C GLU A 746 -56.60 -1.02 -9.27
N ARG A 747 -56.08 -2.25 -9.39
CA ARG A 747 -56.48 -3.36 -8.50
C ARG A 747 -56.14 -3.06 -7.03
N LEU A 748 -54.93 -2.55 -6.77
CA LEU A 748 -54.51 -2.14 -5.43
C LEU A 748 -55.39 -1.01 -4.89
N TRP A 749 -55.74 -0.04 -5.72
CA TRP A 749 -56.59 1.08 -5.33
C TRP A 749 -58.00 0.63 -4.96
N GLN A 750 -58.61 -0.27 -5.73
CA GLN A 750 -59.94 -0.82 -5.42
C GLN A 750 -59.99 -1.50 -4.04
N ARG A 751 -58.89 -2.15 -3.63
CA ARG A 751 -58.77 -2.78 -2.30
C ARG A 751 -58.54 -1.77 -1.18
N ALA A 752 -57.86 -0.66 -1.48
CA ALA A 752 -57.39 0.27 -0.46
C ALA A 752 -58.32 1.47 -0.23
N ALA A 753 -59.04 1.95 -1.25
CA ALA A 753 -59.71 3.26 -1.23
C ALA A 753 -60.63 3.49 -0.02
N SER A 754 -61.35 2.46 0.43
CA SER A 754 -62.26 2.56 1.59
C SER A 754 -61.58 2.48 2.95
N LEU A 755 -60.27 2.18 3.02
CA LEU A 755 -59.54 2.00 4.28
C LEU A 755 -59.15 3.32 4.93
N LEU A 756 -59.08 4.41 4.17
CA LEU A 756 -58.84 5.76 4.68
C LEU A 756 -60.01 6.65 4.27
N THR A 757 -60.74 7.17 5.26
CA THR A 757 -61.87 8.08 5.01
C THR A 757 -61.74 9.35 5.84
N LEU A 758 -62.28 10.45 5.33
CA LEU A 758 -62.26 11.74 6.01
C LEU A 758 -63.61 12.03 6.65
N LYS A 759 -63.66 12.09 7.98
CA LYS A 759 -64.84 12.52 8.72
C LYS A 759 -64.86 14.05 8.82
N ARG A 760 -65.90 14.67 8.25
CA ARG A 760 -66.12 16.13 8.25
C ARG A 760 -67.29 16.48 9.19
N PRO A 761 -67.03 16.75 10.48
CA PRO A 761 -68.09 17.14 11.41
C PRO A 761 -68.63 18.55 11.08
N LEU A 762 -69.92 18.80 11.38
CA LEU A 762 -70.56 20.12 11.18
C LEU A 762 -69.92 21.23 12.05
N ILE A 763 -69.29 20.86 13.17
CA ILE A 763 -68.50 21.72 14.05
C ILE A 763 -67.25 20.93 14.48
N GLY A 764 -66.05 21.48 14.25
CA GLY A 764 -64.77 20.84 14.64
C GLY A 764 -63.78 20.70 13.49
N ARG A 765 -62.62 20.08 13.76
CA ARG A 765 -61.60 19.80 12.75
C ARG A 765 -61.90 18.48 12.03
N ASN A 766 -61.49 18.40 10.76
CA ASN A 766 -61.49 17.15 10.00
C ASN A 766 -60.75 16.06 10.78
N LYS A 767 -61.20 14.80 10.67
CA LYS A 767 -60.52 13.65 11.28
C LYS A 767 -60.33 12.54 10.25
N LEU A 768 -59.10 12.05 10.14
CA LEU A 768 -58.79 10.86 9.35
C LEU A 768 -59.21 9.61 10.13
N GLU A 769 -60.05 8.79 9.50
CA GLU A 769 -60.48 7.50 10.02
C GLU A 769 -59.76 6.39 9.24
N VAL A 770 -59.11 5.49 9.99
CA VAL A 770 -58.26 4.42 9.46
C VAL A 770 -58.91 3.09 9.79
N THR A 771 -59.28 2.33 8.78
CA THR A 771 -59.81 0.96 8.92
C THR A 771 -58.77 -0.03 8.43
N LEU A 772 -58.54 -1.10 9.19
CA LEU A 772 -57.62 -2.16 8.80
C LEU A 772 -58.32 -3.20 7.92
N PRO A 773 -57.63 -3.85 6.97
CA PRO A 773 -58.21 -4.93 6.18
C PRO A 773 -58.66 -6.12 7.05
N GLU A 774 -59.80 -6.73 6.71
CA GLU A 774 -60.41 -7.79 7.54
C GLU A 774 -59.72 -9.16 7.41
N GLY A 775 -59.13 -9.46 6.25
CA GLY A 775 -58.44 -10.70 5.95
C GLY A 775 -57.52 -10.61 4.73
N TRP A 776 -56.62 -11.59 4.61
CA TRP A 776 -55.70 -11.76 3.47
C TRP A 776 -56.09 -13.02 2.71
N ASP A 777 -56.17 -12.92 1.39
CA ASP A 777 -56.42 -14.06 0.50
C ASP A 777 -55.29 -14.21 -0.52
N LYS A 778 -55.15 -15.40 -1.14
CA LYS A 778 -54.02 -15.73 -2.02
C LYS A 778 -53.90 -14.82 -3.26
N THR A 779 -54.96 -14.12 -3.66
CA THR A 779 -54.91 -13.15 -4.78
C THR A 779 -54.08 -11.91 -4.42
N TRP A 780 -53.92 -11.59 -3.14
CA TRP A 780 -53.07 -10.49 -2.67
C TRP A 780 -51.60 -10.74 -2.99
N LEU A 781 -51.16 -12.01 -2.94
CA LEU A 781 -49.80 -12.39 -3.32
C LEU A 781 -49.51 -12.11 -4.80
N ALA A 782 -50.53 -12.25 -5.66
CA ALA A 782 -50.42 -11.96 -7.08
C ALA A 782 -50.32 -10.45 -7.36
N ASP A 783 -50.80 -9.61 -6.44
CA ASP A 783 -50.66 -8.15 -6.49
C ASP A 783 -49.45 -7.64 -5.68
N GLY A 784 -48.58 -8.55 -5.21
CA GLY A 784 -47.35 -8.20 -4.50
C GLY A 784 -47.50 -7.92 -3.00
N ILE A 785 -48.65 -8.23 -2.40
CA ILE A 785 -48.88 -8.07 -0.96
C ILE A 785 -48.65 -9.41 -0.24
N GLU A 786 -47.59 -9.46 0.56
CA GLU A 786 -47.20 -10.63 1.34
C GLU A 786 -48.09 -10.79 2.58
N GLN A 787 -48.35 -12.04 2.96
CA GLN A 787 -49.16 -12.37 4.14
C GLN A 787 -48.50 -11.87 5.43
N ARG A 788 -47.16 -11.88 5.49
CA ARG A 788 -46.36 -11.39 6.61
C ARG A 788 -45.31 -10.39 6.16
N ASP A 789 -45.27 -9.27 6.85
CA ASP A 789 -44.33 -8.18 6.65
C ASP A 789 -43.99 -7.56 8.00
N ASP A 790 -42.72 -7.57 8.36
CA ASP A 790 -42.18 -7.06 9.63
C ASP A 790 -41.80 -5.57 9.58
N ARG A 791 -41.96 -4.92 8.42
CA ARG A 791 -41.62 -3.50 8.23
C ARG A 791 -42.53 -2.55 8.99
N PHE A 792 -43.76 -2.97 9.33
CA PHE A 792 -44.78 -2.14 9.97
C PHE A 792 -45.20 -2.70 11.32
N GLU A 793 -45.33 -1.81 12.32
CA GLU A 793 -45.81 -2.16 13.66
C GLU A 793 -47.35 -2.30 13.67
N GLY A 794 -47.90 -3.05 14.64
CA GLY A 794 -49.36 -3.20 14.82
C GLY A 794 -49.97 -4.53 14.33
N GLY A 795 -49.15 -5.54 14.03
CA GLY A 795 -49.60 -6.89 13.66
C GLY A 795 -49.93 -7.06 12.17
N GLU A 796 -50.40 -8.25 11.78
CA GLU A 796 -50.54 -8.65 10.36
C GLU A 796 -51.47 -7.72 9.56
N ARG A 797 -52.62 -7.31 10.13
CA ARG A 797 -53.58 -6.40 9.47
C ARG A 797 -53.00 -5.00 9.22
N ALA A 798 -52.23 -4.49 10.17
CA ALA A 798 -51.51 -3.23 10.01
C ALA A 798 -50.41 -3.38 8.94
N GLY A 799 -49.69 -4.51 8.93
CA GLY A 799 -48.73 -4.85 7.88
C GLY A 799 -49.34 -4.84 6.47
N TRP A 800 -50.56 -5.34 6.30
CA TRP A 800 -51.27 -5.30 5.01
C TRP A 800 -51.64 -3.88 4.59
N LEU A 801 -52.14 -3.05 5.51
CA LEU A 801 -52.39 -1.63 5.26
C LEU A 801 -51.10 -0.90 4.86
N GLY A 802 -50.00 -1.13 5.58
CA GLY A 802 -48.70 -0.52 5.29
C GLY A 802 -48.16 -0.90 3.90
N GLN A 803 -48.32 -2.16 3.49
CA GLN A 803 -47.96 -2.61 2.14
C GLN A 803 -48.81 -1.94 1.06
N LEU A 804 -50.15 -1.89 1.23
CA LEU A 804 -51.04 -1.21 0.29
C LEU A 804 -50.70 0.27 0.14
N LEU A 805 -50.48 0.97 1.26
CA LEU A 805 -50.11 2.38 1.26
C LEU A 805 -48.73 2.63 0.64
N THR A 806 -47.80 1.66 0.74
CA THR A 806 -46.46 1.78 0.13
C THR A 806 -46.51 1.64 -1.39
N LEU A 807 -47.39 0.79 -1.92
CA LEU A 807 -47.52 0.51 -3.35
C LEU A 807 -48.47 1.46 -4.10
N LEU A 808 -49.07 2.43 -3.39
CA LEU A 808 -50.00 3.39 -3.97
C LEU A 808 -49.45 4.82 -3.87
N PRO A 809 -49.58 5.64 -4.92
CA PRO A 809 -49.05 7.01 -4.92
C PRO A 809 -49.75 7.89 -3.86
N PRO A 810 -49.01 8.58 -2.97
CA PRO A 810 -49.58 9.43 -1.92
C PRO A 810 -50.53 10.51 -2.43
N SER A 811 -50.21 11.13 -3.57
CA SER A 811 -51.04 12.14 -4.24
C SER A 811 -52.42 11.64 -4.67
N ARG A 812 -52.60 10.32 -4.85
CA ARG A 812 -53.92 9.75 -5.12
C ARG A 812 -54.83 9.80 -3.88
N TRP A 813 -54.25 9.69 -2.68
CA TRP A 813 -54.97 9.85 -1.41
C TRP A 813 -55.41 11.29 -1.16
N THR A 814 -54.57 12.28 -1.45
CA THR A 814 -54.95 13.69 -1.33
C THR A 814 -56.06 14.07 -2.31
N ALA A 815 -55.99 13.57 -3.55
CA ALA A 815 -57.06 13.74 -4.52
C ALA A 815 -58.37 13.09 -4.06
N HIS A 816 -58.31 11.85 -3.53
CA HIS A 816 -59.47 11.12 -3.06
C HIS A 816 -60.15 11.78 -1.84
N LEU A 817 -59.35 12.22 -0.87
CA LEU A 817 -59.84 12.84 0.37
C LEU A 817 -60.11 14.36 0.23
N GLN A 818 -59.67 14.95 -0.88
CA GLN A 818 -59.74 16.38 -1.22
C GLN A 818 -59.06 17.27 -0.16
N VAL A 819 -57.83 16.91 0.22
CA VAL A 819 -57.01 17.64 1.20
C VAL A 819 -55.61 17.88 0.63
N SER A 820 -54.88 18.86 1.15
CA SER A 820 -53.46 19.03 0.80
C SER A 820 -52.59 17.93 1.42
N ALA A 821 -51.38 17.72 0.88
CA ALA A 821 -50.41 16.80 1.50
C ALA A 821 -50.09 17.21 2.95
N GLU A 822 -49.93 18.51 3.20
CA GLU A 822 -49.69 19.06 4.54
C GLU A 822 -50.82 18.77 5.53
N GLU A 823 -52.06 18.95 5.09
CA GLU A 823 -53.24 18.65 5.89
C GLU A 823 -53.35 17.14 6.15
N LEU A 824 -53.14 16.30 5.13
CA LEU A 824 -53.20 14.85 5.29
C LEU A 824 -52.17 14.32 6.28
N LEU A 825 -50.94 14.83 6.25
CA LEU A 825 -49.90 14.49 7.22
C LEU A 825 -50.29 14.93 8.65
N THR A 826 -50.82 16.13 8.80
CA THR A 826 -51.31 16.64 10.10
C THR A 826 -52.45 15.77 10.64
N LEU A 827 -53.37 15.36 9.76
CA LEU A 827 -54.48 14.48 10.12
C LEU A 827 -53.99 13.08 10.52
N ALA A 828 -52.98 12.55 9.84
CA ALA A 828 -52.38 11.26 10.16
C ALA A 828 -51.65 11.26 11.50
N GLU A 829 -50.92 12.33 11.83
CA GLU A 829 -50.26 12.52 13.13
C GLU A 829 -51.25 12.55 14.30
N ALA A 830 -52.50 12.91 14.05
CA ALA A 830 -53.57 12.92 15.06
C ALA A 830 -54.22 11.53 15.28
N THR A 831 -53.79 10.49 14.56
CA THR A 831 -54.27 9.11 14.71
C THR A 831 -53.28 8.25 15.49
N GLU A 832 -53.76 7.14 16.06
CA GLU A 832 -52.89 6.12 16.68
C GLU A 832 -51.98 5.40 15.64
N TRP A 833 -52.32 5.50 14.35
CA TRP A 833 -51.61 4.88 13.23
C TRP A 833 -50.52 5.77 12.62
N ALA A 834 -50.22 6.93 13.22
CA ALA A 834 -49.29 7.92 12.69
C ALA A 834 -47.97 7.30 12.20
N ARG A 835 -47.31 6.47 13.02
CA ARG A 835 -46.03 5.86 12.67
C ARG A 835 -46.11 4.99 11.42
N LEU A 836 -47.18 4.21 11.27
CA LEU A 836 -47.42 3.36 10.10
C LEU A 836 -47.69 4.20 8.86
N LEU A 837 -48.62 5.15 8.94
CA LEU A 837 -49.03 5.99 7.81
C LEU A 837 -47.85 6.79 7.26
N LEU A 838 -47.08 7.44 8.15
CA LEU A 838 -45.94 8.26 7.77
C LEU A 838 -44.80 7.41 7.18
N GLN A 839 -44.55 6.23 7.72
CA GLN A 839 -43.55 5.31 7.18
C GLN A 839 -43.95 4.78 5.80
N ALA A 840 -45.21 4.37 5.61
CA ALA A 840 -45.71 3.84 4.36
C ALA A 840 -45.73 4.92 3.27
N TRP A 841 -46.24 6.12 3.56
CA TRP A 841 -46.24 7.23 2.60
C TRP A 841 -44.84 7.77 2.29
N SER A 842 -43.89 7.68 3.22
CA SER A 842 -42.49 8.02 2.92
C SER A 842 -41.88 7.04 1.90
N ARG A 843 -42.14 5.74 2.06
CA ARG A 843 -41.72 4.72 1.08
C ARG A 843 -42.44 4.90 -0.25
N ALA A 844 -43.73 5.18 -0.22
CA ALA A 844 -44.54 5.42 -1.42
C ALA A 844 -44.10 6.68 -2.18
N ALA A 845 -43.79 7.77 -1.47
CA ALA A 845 -43.31 9.00 -2.09
C ALA A 845 -42.00 8.78 -2.85
N TYR A 846 -41.07 7.98 -2.30
CA TYR A 846 -39.88 7.55 -3.02
C TYR A 846 -40.21 6.60 -4.19
N LEU A 847 -41.03 5.59 -3.94
CA LEU A 847 -41.37 4.58 -4.95
C LEU A 847 -42.01 5.20 -6.19
N HIS A 848 -42.93 6.14 -6.01
CA HIS A 848 -43.68 6.80 -7.08
C HIS A 848 -43.08 8.15 -7.50
N GLN A 849 -41.93 8.54 -6.95
CA GLN A 849 -41.29 9.85 -7.20
C GLN A 849 -42.26 11.04 -6.95
N ASP A 850 -43.09 10.93 -5.90
CA ASP A 850 -44.12 11.91 -5.55
C ASP A 850 -43.53 13.10 -4.78
N LYS A 851 -43.08 14.10 -5.52
CA LYS A 851 -42.48 15.33 -4.99
C LYS A 851 -43.39 16.11 -4.04
N ALA A 852 -44.70 16.12 -4.33
CA ALA A 852 -45.68 16.88 -3.55
C ALA A 852 -45.81 16.35 -2.11
N PHE A 853 -45.55 15.05 -1.91
CA PHE A 853 -45.46 14.45 -0.59
C PHE A 853 -44.06 14.50 0.01
N ALA A 854 -43.01 14.31 -0.79
CA ALA A 854 -41.64 14.22 -0.30
C ALA A 854 -41.17 15.48 0.45
N ALA A 855 -41.45 16.68 -0.08
CA ALA A 855 -41.03 17.93 0.55
C ALA A 855 -41.71 18.19 1.92
N PRO A 856 -43.06 18.13 2.04
CA PRO A 856 -43.70 18.23 3.35
C PRO A 856 -43.25 17.17 4.36
N LEU A 857 -43.03 15.91 3.94
CA LEU A 857 -42.51 14.87 4.83
C LEU A 857 -41.13 15.23 5.40
N LEU A 858 -40.22 15.77 4.57
CA LEU A 858 -38.90 16.22 5.02
C LEU A 858 -38.97 17.40 6.00
N VAL A 859 -39.83 18.40 5.73
CA VAL A 859 -40.06 19.54 6.65
C VAL A 859 -40.59 19.07 8.00
N ARG A 860 -41.50 18.10 8.02
CA ARG A 860 -42.11 17.57 9.25
C ARG A 860 -41.11 16.73 10.06
N HIS A 861 -40.28 15.94 9.39
CA HIS A 861 -39.18 15.20 10.02
C HIS A 861 -38.23 16.15 10.76
N VAL A 862 -37.89 17.28 10.12
CA VAL A 862 -37.08 18.35 10.73
C VAL A 862 -37.78 18.95 11.96
N ALA A 863 -39.08 19.19 11.90
CA ALA A 863 -39.81 19.74 13.04
C ALA A 863 -39.96 18.73 14.21
N GLN A 864 -40.01 17.42 13.95
CA GLN A 864 -40.36 16.39 14.94
C GLN A 864 -39.52 15.10 14.81
N PRO A 865 -38.18 15.14 14.96
CA PRO A 865 -37.28 14.05 14.57
C PRO A 865 -37.49 12.72 15.30
N THR A 866 -37.95 12.73 16.56
CA THR A 866 -38.13 11.53 17.39
C THR A 866 -39.29 10.65 16.96
N ARG A 867 -40.15 11.12 16.05
CA ARG A 867 -41.33 10.38 15.56
C ARG A 867 -41.10 9.62 14.26
N TRP A 868 -39.89 9.67 13.69
CA TRP A 868 -39.65 9.29 12.30
C TRP A 868 -38.44 8.36 12.10
N PHE A 869 -38.43 7.65 10.97
CA PHE A 869 -37.36 6.72 10.60
C PHE A 869 -36.29 7.43 9.76
N HIS A 870 -35.15 7.75 10.37
CA HIS A 870 -34.04 8.48 9.72
C HIS A 870 -33.63 7.92 8.35
N GLN A 871 -33.63 6.59 8.18
CA GLN A 871 -33.26 5.92 6.92
C GLN A 871 -34.09 6.36 5.69
N LEU A 872 -35.33 6.83 5.89
CA LEU A 872 -36.21 7.23 4.79
C LEU A 872 -35.95 8.66 4.32
N THR A 873 -35.26 9.48 5.13
CA THR A 873 -34.98 10.89 4.77
C THR A 873 -34.07 11.00 3.55
N THR A 874 -33.05 10.14 3.44
CA THR A 874 -32.17 10.06 2.26
C THR A 874 -32.97 9.74 1.00
N HIS A 875 -33.85 8.74 1.05
CA HIS A 875 -34.70 8.36 -0.09
C HIS A 875 -35.61 9.52 -0.53
N LEU A 876 -36.29 10.17 0.43
CA LEU A 876 -37.14 11.32 0.13
C LEU A 876 -36.35 12.49 -0.45
N SER A 877 -35.10 12.68 -0.02
CA SER A 877 -34.22 13.72 -0.57
C SER A 877 -33.93 13.50 -2.05
N TRP A 878 -33.78 12.25 -2.48
CA TRP A 878 -33.52 11.90 -3.89
C TRP A 878 -34.73 12.12 -4.82
N VAL A 879 -35.94 12.27 -4.28
CA VAL A 879 -37.15 12.60 -5.08
C VAL A 879 -37.14 14.07 -5.52
N LEU A 880 -36.49 14.95 -4.75
CA LEU A 880 -36.44 16.38 -5.04
C LEU A 880 -35.35 16.69 -6.08
N SER A 881 -35.64 17.63 -6.98
CA SER A 881 -34.62 18.26 -7.81
C SER A 881 -33.65 19.08 -6.95
N GLU A 882 -32.47 19.39 -7.49
CA GLU A 882 -31.49 20.18 -6.75
C GLU A 882 -32.02 21.59 -6.38
N ASP A 883 -32.79 22.23 -7.26
CA ASP A 883 -33.41 23.53 -6.94
C ASP A 883 -34.42 23.45 -5.79
N GLU A 884 -35.22 22.37 -5.76
CA GLU A 884 -36.16 22.08 -4.68
C GLU A 884 -35.41 21.80 -3.36
N LYS A 885 -34.29 21.06 -3.41
CA LYS A 885 -33.43 20.84 -2.24
C LYS A 885 -32.85 22.16 -1.71
N LEU A 886 -32.37 23.05 -2.59
CA LEU A 886 -31.85 24.35 -2.19
C LEU A 886 -32.96 25.25 -1.62
N ALA A 887 -34.16 25.23 -2.20
CA ALA A 887 -35.31 25.94 -1.65
C ALA A 887 -35.69 25.45 -0.24
N LEU A 888 -35.70 24.13 -0.04
CA LEU A 888 -35.95 23.54 1.27
C LEU A 888 -34.84 23.88 2.28
N LEU A 889 -33.57 23.83 1.85
CA LEU A 889 -32.43 24.24 2.69
C LEU A 889 -32.54 25.71 3.12
N ARG A 890 -32.99 26.61 2.21
CA ARG A 890 -33.26 28.02 2.55
C ARG A 890 -34.35 28.17 3.60
N GLU A 891 -35.33 27.29 3.65
CA GLU A 891 -36.38 27.32 4.69
C GLU A 891 -35.89 26.75 6.02
N MET A 892 -34.97 25.78 5.97
CA MET A 892 -34.45 25.07 7.15
C MET A 892 -33.31 25.81 7.88
N LEU A 893 -32.52 26.62 7.17
CA LEU A 893 -31.38 27.35 7.74
C LEU A 893 -31.76 28.52 8.68
N PRO A 894 -32.82 29.31 8.45
CA PRO A 894 -33.17 30.46 9.27
C PRO A 894 -33.58 30.11 10.70
N LEU A 895 -33.17 30.98 11.63
CA LEU A 895 -33.52 30.93 13.04
C LEU A 895 -35.03 31.13 13.26
N LYS A 896 -35.76 30.07 13.62
CA LYS A 896 -37.16 30.21 14.05
C LYS A 896 -37.34 30.42 15.56
N ASP A 897 -36.46 29.95 16.46
CA ASP A 897 -36.46 30.30 17.91
C ASP A 897 -35.29 29.68 18.73
N LYS A 898 -35.13 30.08 20.01
CA LYS A 898 -34.20 29.49 21.00
C LYS A 898 -34.61 28.03 21.30
N GLY A 899 -33.95 27.10 20.64
CA GLY A 899 -34.25 25.66 20.60
C GLY A 899 -33.82 25.04 19.26
N SER A 900 -33.82 25.88 18.22
CA SER A 900 -33.09 25.80 16.96
C SER A 900 -33.33 24.64 15.99
N PRO A 901 -33.10 24.92 14.69
CA PRO A 901 -33.56 24.12 13.57
C PRO A 901 -32.86 22.76 13.55
N PHE A 902 -33.64 21.72 13.29
CA PHE A 902 -33.16 20.38 13.07
C PHE A 902 -32.68 20.23 11.63
N ILE A 903 -31.48 20.71 11.30
CA ILE A 903 -30.92 20.42 9.98
C ILE A 903 -30.49 18.95 9.96
N LEU A 904 -31.13 18.15 9.11
CA LEU A 904 -30.84 16.72 8.98
C LEU A 904 -29.44 16.51 8.37
N PRO A 905 -28.50 15.85 9.06
CA PRO A 905 -27.22 15.46 8.47
C PRO A 905 -27.39 14.69 7.16
N ASP A 906 -28.37 13.78 7.12
CA ASP A 906 -28.68 12.95 5.95
C ASP A 906 -29.21 13.77 4.76
N PHE A 907 -30.01 14.80 4.99
CA PHE A 907 -30.50 15.70 3.93
C PHE A 907 -29.36 16.54 3.35
N LEU A 908 -28.50 17.12 4.20
CA LEU A 908 -27.32 17.86 3.74
C LEU A 908 -26.38 16.98 2.92
N ASN A 909 -26.34 15.67 3.21
CA ASN A 909 -25.58 14.69 2.45
C ASN A 909 -26.12 14.42 1.05
N CYS A 910 -27.30 14.93 0.70
CA CYS A 910 -27.97 14.75 -0.59
C CYS A 910 -27.92 16.00 -1.50
N ILE A 911 -27.23 17.07 -1.09
CA ILE A 911 -27.08 18.31 -1.86
C ILE A 911 -25.66 18.34 -2.44
N PHE A 912 -25.55 18.39 -3.78
CA PHE A 912 -24.26 18.26 -4.49
C PHE A 912 -23.90 19.47 -5.35
N LEU A 913 -24.70 20.53 -5.32
CA LEU A 913 -24.45 21.77 -6.08
C LEU A 913 -23.71 22.83 -5.28
N PRO A 914 -22.99 23.76 -5.95
CA PRO A 914 -22.46 24.95 -5.32
C PRO A 914 -23.56 25.75 -4.60
N TRP A 915 -23.31 26.13 -3.35
CA TRP A 915 -24.32 26.86 -2.56
C TRP A 915 -24.38 28.33 -2.99
N PRO A 916 -25.58 28.84 -3.35
CA PRO A 916 -25.82 30.27 -3.57
C PRO A 916 -25.39 31.14 -2.37
N ALA A 917 -25.02 32.39 -2.65
CA ALA A 917 -24.46 33.30 -1.64
C ALA A 917 -25.40 33.54 -0.44
N ASP A 918 -26.71 33.58 -0.66
CA ASP A 918 -27.73 33.69 0.40
C ASP A 918 -27.72 32.48 1.34
N ILE A 919 -27.61 31.25 0.80
CA ILE A 919 -27.51 30.01 1.57
C ILE A 919 -26.19 29.96 2.35
N VAL A 920 -25.08 30.35 1.72
CA VAL A 920 -23.77 30.44 2.37
C VAL A 920 -23.84 31.40 3.57
N ASN A 921 -24.42 32.58 3.39
CA ASN A 921 -24.59 33.55 4.47
C ASN A 921 -25.46 32.99 5.61
N ALA A 922 -26.61 32.39 5.28
CA ALA A 922 -27.47 31.77 6.28
C ALA A 922 -26.78 30.62 7.05
N ALA A 923 -25.97 29.80 6.37
CA ALA A 923 -25.18 28.74 6.99
C ALA A 923 -24.08 29.27 7.93
N LEU A 924 -23.41 30.36 7.54
CA LEU A 924 -22.42 31.04 8.39
C LEU A 924 -23.09 31.63 9.64
N GLU A 925 -24.24 32.28 9.49
CA GLU A 925 -25.00 32.82 10.62
C GLU A 925 -25.48 31.73 11.56
N CYS A 926 -26.03 30.63 11.03
CA CYS A 926 -26.46 29.47 11.81
C CYS A 926 -25.28 28.85 12.56
N SER A 927 -24.14 28.69 11.90
CA SER A 927 -22.93 28.14 12.54
C SER A 927 -22.43 29.03 13.68
N ALA A 928 -22.34 30.35 13.46
CA ALA A 928 -21.76 31.30 14.41
C ALA A 928 -22.70 31.68 15.58
N LYS A 929 -23.98 31.95 15.30
CA LYS A 929 -24.94 32.50 16.27
C LYS A 929 -25.73 31.41 16.99
N VAL A 930 -25.73 30.18 16.49
CA VAL A 930 -26.67 29.14 16.91
C VAL A 930 -25.96 27.87 17.34
N LEU A 931 -25.30 27.18 16.41
CA LEU A 931 -24.74 25.87 16.68
C LEU A 931 -23.50 25.94 17.56
N ALA A 932 -22.55 26.84 17.25
CA ALA A 932 -21.33 26.98 18.05
C ALA A 932 -21.59 27.29 19.55
N PRO A 933 -22.51 28.22 19.92
CA PRO A 933 -22.88 28.44 21.31
C PRO A 933 -23.49 27.22 22.04
N LEU A 934 -24.12 26.29 21.31
CA LEU A 934 -24.76 25.10 21.88
C LEU A 934 -23.79 23.93 22.09
N VAL A 935 -22.57 24.00 21.56
CA VAL A 935 -21.57 22.94 21.72
C VAL A 935 -20.98 23.00 23.13
N THR A 936 -21.40 22.05 23.97
CA THR A 936 -20.86 21.88 25.33
C THR A 936 -19.85 20.74 25.45
N ASN A 937 -19.79 19.83 24.46
CA ASN A 937 -18.83 18.72 24.40
C ASN A 937 -18.69 18.22 22.94
N SER A 938 -17.59 17.54 22.63
CA SER A 938 -17.23 17.11 21.26
C SER A 938 -17.96 15.85 20.75
N TYR A 939 -18.82 15.24 21.58
CA TYR A 939 -19.58 14.03 21.22
C TYR A 939 -21.08 14.27 21.16
N GLY A 940 -21.53 15.46 21.56
CA GLY A 940 -22.91 15.85 21.62
C GLY A 940 -23.48 16.13 20.24
N GLU A 941 -24.80 16.02 20.14
CA GLU A 941 -25.55 16.30 18.93
C GLU A 941 -25.25 17.69 18.32
N PRO A 942 -25.12 18.81 19.09
CA PRO A 942 -24.77 20.11 18.52
C PRO A 942 -23.42 20.11 17.79
N TYR A 943 -22.44 19.35 18.28
CA TYR A 943 -21.12 19.22 17.66
C TYR A 943 -21.22 18.47 16.33
N GLN A 944 -21.98 17.36 16.29
CA GLN A 944 -22.18 16.58 15.06
C GLN A 944 -22.91 17.38 13.97
N ARG A 945 -23.93 18.16 14.36
CA ARG A 945 -24.67 19.05 13.45
C ARG A 945 -23.76 20.13 12.87
N LEU A 946 -22.98 20.81 13.72
CA LEU A 946 -22.02 21.82 13.28
C LEU A 946 -20.94 21.23 12.36
N SER A 947 -20.40 20.07 12.72
CA SER A 947 -19.41 19.34 11.93
C SER A 947 -19.96 19.03 10.53
N THR A 948 -21.19 18.50 10.44
CA THR A 948 -21.82 18.17 9.15
C THR A 948 -22.07 19.43 8.30
N LEU A 949 -22.62 20.49 8.91
CA LEU A 949 -22.86 21.76 8.20
C LEU A 949 -21.57 22.37 7.66
N LEU A 950 -20.52 22.45 8.47
CA LEU A 950 -19.21 22.97 8.06
C LEU A 950 -18.56 22.10 6.98
N SER A 951 -18.62 20.78 7.11
CA SER A 951 -18.10 19.85 6.11
C SER A 951 -18.78 20.04 4.74
N ARG A 952 -20.11 20.20 4.74
CA ARG A 952 -20.89 20.42 3.51
C ARG A 952 -20.68 21.82 2.94
N LEU A 953 -20.62 22.84 3.79
CA LEU A 953 -20.26 24.20 3.38
C LEU A 953 -18.86 24.23 2.75
N ALA A 954 -17.86 23.58 3.36
CA ALA A 954 -16.51 23.49 2.80
C ALA A 954 -16.51 22.80 1.42
N SER A 955 -17.39 21.83 1.24
CA SER A 955 -17.52 21.06 0.00
C SER A 955 -18.07 21.90 -1.15
N TYR A 956 -19.08 22.72 -0.89
CA TYR A 956 -19.90 23.35 -1.93
C TYR A 956 -19.87 24.88 -1.96
N VAL A 957 -19.19 25.55 -1.04
CA VAL A 957 -19.05 27.01 -1.14
C VAL A 957 -18.30 27.39 -2.43
N PRO A 958 -18.78 28.36 -3.22
CA PRO A 958 -18.00 28.91 -4.32
C PRO A 958 -16.67 29.47 -3.82
N LEU A 959 -15.55 29.12 -4.46
CA LEU A 959 -14.21 29.58 -4.04
C LEU A 959 -14.07 31.11 -3.89
N PRO A 960 -14.73 31.96 -4.71
CA PRO A 960 -14.72 33.41 -4.50
C PRO A 960 -15.29 33.87 -3.14
N LEU A 961 -16.15 33.07 -2.51
CA LEU A 961 -16.71 33.36 -1.18
C LEU A 961 -15.87 32.80 -0.02
N ALA A 962 -14.83 32.01 -0.30
CA ALA A 962 -13.98 31.40 0.74
C ALA A 962 -13.31 32.43 1.70
N PRO A 963 -12.83 33.61 1.23
CA PRO A 963 -12.30 34.64 2.13
C PRO A 963 -13.35 35.16 3.12
N GLN A 964 -14.61 35.31 2.66
CA GLN A 964 -15.72 35.76 3.50
C GLN A 964 -16.03 34.71 4.59
N CYS A 965 -16.09 33.43 4.23
CA CYS A 965 -16.30 32.35 5.22
C CYS A 965 -15.19 32.33 6.28
N THR A 966 -13.94 32.52 5.84
CA THR A 966 -12.77 32.55 6.74
C THR A 966 -12.86 33.71 7.73
N ALA A 967 -13.22 34.90 7.25
CA ALA A 967 -13.38 36.09 8.07
C ALA A 967 -14.54 35.94 9.08
N ALA A 968 -15.65 35.34 8.67
CA ALA A 968 -16.82 35.14 9.52
C ALA A 968 -16.61 34.10 10.64
N LEU A 969 -15.90 33.00 10.36
CA LEU A 969 -15.78 31.88 11.30
C LEU A 969 -14.56 31.96 12.22
N ARG A 970 -13.49 32.67 11.85
CA ARG A 970 -12.29 32.78 12.69
C ARG A 970 -12.59 33.28 14.13
N PRO A 971 -13.36 34.37 14.34
CA PRO A 971 -13.70 34.83 15.69
C PRO A 971 -14.54 33.82 16.49
N VAL A 972 -15.30 32.95 15.80
CA VAL A 972 -16.11 31.91 16.44
C VAL A 972 -15.21 30.85 17.09
N GLY A 973 -14.13 30.45 16.42
CA GLY A 973 -13.16 29.49 16.98
C GLY A 973 -12.42 30.03 18.20
N GLU A 974 -12.07 31.30 18.17
CA GLU A 974 -11.45 32.00 19.31
C GLU A 974 -12.39 32.09 20.51
N ARG A 975 -13.70 32.28 20.26
CA ARG A 975 -14.72 32.37 21.30
C ARG A 975 -15.16 31.02 21.86
N TYR A 976 -15.15 29.96 21.06
CA TYR A 976 -15.63 28.62 21.42
C TYR A 976 -14.54 27.55 21.23
N PRO A 977 -13.69 27.29 22.25
CA PRO A 977 -12.54 26.39 22.12
C PRO A 977 -12.89 24.95 21.68
N LEU A 978 -14.06 24.43 22.08
CA LEU A 978 -14.52 23.10 21.65
C LEU A 978 -14.85 23.03 20.15
N VAL A 979 -15.12 24.17 19.52
CA VAL A 979 -15.47 24.29 18.10
C VAL A 979 -14.24 24.54 17.22
N ALA A 980 -13.16 25.09 17.78
CA ALA A 980 -11.94 25.42 17.05
C ALA A 980 -11.41 24.29 16.14
N PRO A 981 -11.37 23.01 16.57
CA PRO A 981 -10.92 21.91 15.69
C PRO A 981 -11.80 21.73 14.44
N LEU A 982 -13.12 21.94 14.53
CA LEU A 982 -14.02 21.86 13.37
C LEU A 982 -13.77 22.99 12.38
N LEU A 983 -13.42 24.18 12.88
CA LEU A 983 -13.13 25.34 12.03
C LEU A 983 -11.76 25.23 11.37
N GLU A 984 -10.75 24.72 12.07
CA GLU A 984 -9.48 24.35 11.44
C GLU A 984 -9.72 23.33 10.33
N GLN A 985 -10.56 22.32 10.59
CA GLN A 985 -10.91 21.33 9.59
C GLN A 985 -11.61 21.93 8.36
N PHE A 986 -12.52 22.86 8.58
CA PHE A 986 -13.18 23.63 7.52
C PHE A 986 -12.16 24.43 6.69
N LEU A 987 -11.26 25.16 7.34
CA LEU A 987 -10.28 26.01 6.68
C LEU A 987 -9.26 25.22 5.85
N ASP A 988 -8.70 24.10 6.35
CA ASP A 988 -7.78 23.33 5.50
C ASP A 988 -8.52 22.72 4.31
N SER A 989 -9.81 22.39 4.44
CA SER A 989 -10.60 21.86 3.31
C SER A 989 -10.79 22.91 2.22
N LEU A 990 -11.02 24.18 2.58
CA LEU A 990 -11.06 25.29 1.62
C LEU A 990 -9.70 25.51 0.95
N GLN A 991 -8.62 25.51 1.74
CA GLN A 991 -7.26 25.63 1.21
C GLN A 991 -6.94 24.48 0.24
N PHE A 992 -7.32 23.26 0.59
CA PHE A 992 -7.11 22.09 -0.25
C PHE A 992 -7.84 22.20 -1.59
N ARG A 993 -9.09 22.69 -1.61
CA ARG A 993 -9.82 22.96 -2.87
C ARG A 993 -9.13 24.00 -3.76
N GLN A 994 -8.53 25.03 -3.16
CA GLN A 994 -7.73 26.01 -3.90
C GLN A 994 -6.48 25.36 -4.49
N GLN A 995 -5.81 24.47 -3.75
CA GLN A 995 -4.65 23.72 -4.23
C GLN A 995 -5.01 22.78 -5.38
N LEU A 996 -6.13 22.05 -5.29
CA LEU A 996 -6.67 21.22 -6.38
C LEU A 996 -6.85 22.06 -7.64
N THR A 997 -7.57 23.19 -7.54
CA THR A 997 -7.81 24.08 -8.70
C THR A 997 -6.49 24.56 -9.31
N ALA A 998 -5.55 25.03 -8.49
CA ALA A 998 -4.28 25.54 -8.96
C ALA A 998 -3.37 24.45 -9.56
N SER A 999 -3.56 23.19 -9.18
CA SER A 999 -2.76 22.07 -9.70
C SER A 999 -3.13 21.64 -11.12
N LEU A 1000 -4.35 21.94 -11.57
CA LEU A 1000 -4.81 21.62 -12.93
C LEU A 1000 -4.03 22.39 -14.02
N THR A 1001 -3.45 23.54 -13.67
CA THR A 1001 -2.63 24.37 -14.58
C THR A 1001 -1.15 24.40 -14.22
N GLU A 1002 -0.72 23.61 -13.23
CA GLU A 1002 0.69 23.51 -12.83
C GLU A 1002 1.48 22.69 -13.87
N PRO A 1003 2.67 23.13 -14.31
CA PRO A 1003 3.48 22.37 -15.27
C PRO A 1003 3.95 21.03 -14.68
N SER A 1004 4.06 20.01 -15.53
CA SER A 1004 4.72 18.75 -15.16
C SER A 1004 6.23 18.95 -15.00
N THR A 1005 6.89 18.12 -14.20
CA THR A 1005 8.36 18.10 -14.09
C THR A 1005 8.90 16.89 -14.84
N ALA A 1006 10.08 17.01 -15.47
CA ALA A 1006 10.72 15.92 -16.21
C ALA A 1006 10.96 14.63 -15.41
N SER A 1007 11.00 14.68 -14.06
CA SER A 1007 11.09 13.48 -13.21
C SER A 1007 9.75 12.76 -12.97
N LEU A 1008 8.64 13.28 -13.52
CA LEU A 1008 7.27 12.76 -13.39
C LEU A 1008 6.66 12.36 -14.75
N ALA A 1009 7.42 12.49 -15.84
CA ALA A 1009 7.03 12.15 -17.21
C ALA A 1009 7.39 10.69 -17.55
#